data_AF-A0AAV1AF12-F1
#
_entry.id   AF-A0AAV1AF12-F1
#
_cell.length_a   1.000
_cell.length_b   1.000
_cell.length_c   1.000
_cell.angle_alpha   90.00
_cell.angle_beta   90.00
_cell.angle_gamma   90.00
#
_symmetry.space_group_name_H-M   'P 1'
#
loop_
_entity.id
_entity.type
_entity.pdbx_description
1 polymer ?
#
loop_
_entity_poly.entity_id
_entity_poly.type
_entity_poly.pdbx_seq_one_letter_code
_entity_poly.pdbx_strand_id
1 'polypeptide(L)'
;MIRVWLVLLLMALPNLLISSAAVGLDNSTVPESLNIGVLYSFNTSVGRMVKIAVETAVNDINSDSSILGKTKLKLSLQEDSKYRGFLSIAEALQLMATHTVAIIGPQTSTTAHVISHIANELHVPLLSFTATDPTLSSLQFPFFIRTAFNDIFQMTAIADMVSHYGWREVIVVYGDDDHGRNGIGALADKLAERRCKISFKAPMTPDAKREEITDVLVQVALAESRVIVLHTSTSWGPKVLSVAKSLGMMQNGYVWIATTFLTSYIDIDSPLSSDEMDNIQGVITLRMYIPDSKLKRSFVSRWTNLTRGKEGNGPLGLSTYGIFAYDTVYVLARALDTFLKQGNQITFSHDPKISELRGDSLHLDAVKIFNEGNLLCKSIYAVNMTGVMGPFRYTPDGNLANPAYEIINVIGSGTRRIATHCVLAGRNNPNTSRLGFSKQWKAVKNWSTEKVNLLPYAVPYKFVPYGDGQNNPSNTELVRLITAGVFDAAVGDITITTERTKMVDFTQPYTESGLVVVASVKKTDSNAWAFLTPFTPMMWTVTAIFFLLVGAVVWILEHRLNDDFRGPPKKQVATILWFTFSTMFFAHRENTVSTLGRFVLLIWLFVVLIINSSYTASLTSILTVQQLSSPIKGIESLVNMKEPIGYLQGSFARSYLIDEIGIHESRLVPLKTPEETAKALEKGPQKGGVAAYINERAYIELFLSSRCDFTIVGQEFTKNGWGFAFPPDSPLAVDLSTAILELAENGDLQRIHDKWLLSSACRSQGAKLGVDRLNLKSFWGLYLVCGLACFLALLIYLIQTLRQYKKHSPDEVESTGQGSGSSRLRTFLSFVDEKEEIVKNRSKRRQMERISYRSTSEVGSTIVSNKDFSQPSSNRIDSEV
;
A
#
# COMPACT_ATOMS: atom_id res chain seq x y z
N MET A 1 -9.77 -15.71 -40.54
CA MET A 1 -8.89 -15.08 -39.53
C MET A 1 -7.76 -14.27 -40.20
N ILE A 2 -8.08 -13.23 -40.99
CA ILE A 2 -7.08 -12.40 -41.69
C ILE A 2 -7.37 -10.88 -41.51
N ARG A 3 -8.45 -10.50 -40.82
CA ARG A 3 -8.83 -9.09 -40.60
C ARG A 3 -8.43 -8.50 -39.24
N VAL A 4 -7.79 -9.26 -38.36
CA VAL A 4 -7.34 -8.78 -37.03
C VAL A 4 -5.85 -8.41 -37.00
N TRP A 5 -5.06 -8.92 -37.94
CA TRP A 5 -3.62 -8.63 -38.04
C TRP A 5 -3.27 -7.36 -38.84
N LEU A 6 -4.24 -6.80 -39.57
CA LEU A 6 -4.03 -5.63 -40.44
C LEU A 6 -4.15 -4.29 -39.69
N VAL A 7 -4.73 -4.28 -38.49
CA VAL A 7 -4.89 -3.06 -37.68
C VAL A 7 -3.70 -2.84 -36.74
N LEU A 8 -3.00 -3.92 -36.35
CA LEU A 8 -1.85 -3.85 -35.43
C LEU A 8 -0.53 -3.48 -36.12
N LEU A 9 -0.44 -3.54 -37.45
CA LEU A 9 0.78 -3.24 -38.21
C LEU A 9 0.87 -1.77 -38.66
N LEU A 10 -0.16 -0.95 -38.41
CA LEU A 10 -0.24 0.46 -38.79
C LEU A 10 0.16 1.45 -37.68
N MET A 11 0.59 0.97 -36.51
CA MET A 11 0.92 1.80 -35.34
C MET A 11 2.40 1.78 -34.93
N ALA A 12 3.29 1.30 -35.80
CA ALA A 12 4.73 1.27 -35.49
C ALA A 12 5.58 1.81 -36.66
N LEU A 13 5.79 3.13 -36.63
CA LEU A 13 6.91 3.91 -37.20
C LEU A 13 6.95 4.05 -38.74
N PRO A 14 7.31 5.22 -39.30
CA PRO A 14 8.53 5.94 -38.91
C PRO A 14 8.49 7.49 -38.92
N ASN A 15 9.24 8.08 -37.99
CA ASN A 15 10.06 9.26 -38.32
C ASN A 15 11.27 8.76 -39.13
N LEU A 16 11.45 9.24 -40.37
CA LEU A 16 12.60 10.02 -40.85
C LEU A 16 12.66 10.06 -42.39
N LEU A 17 12.79 11.28 -42.93
CA LEU A 17 13.21 11.70 -44.28
C LEU A 17 12.20 11.59 -45.43
N ILE A 18 11.67 12.74 -45.88
CA ILE A 18 12.03 13.37 -47.17
C ILE A 18 11.86 14.89 -47.03
N SER A 19 12.88 15.61 -47.51
CA SER A 19 13.03 17.06 -47.58
C SER A 19 12.22 17.69 -48.71
N SER A 20 12.03 19.01 -48.60
CA SER A 20 11.74 20.00 -49.66
C SER A 20 10.28 20.34 -49.97
N ALA A 21 9.73 21.24 -49.15
CA ALA A 21 8.99 22.39 -49.66
C ALA A 21 9.42 23.61 -48.85
N ALA A 22 10.45 24.30 -49.37
CA ALA A 22 10.82 25.63 -48.91
C ALA A 22 9.71 26.60 -49.36
N VAL A 23 8.85 26.97 -48.41
CA VAL A 23 8.10 28.23 -48.46
C VAL A 23 8.45 28.91 -47.15
N GLY A 24 9.25 29.97 -47.25
CA GLY A 24 9.77 30.70 -46.11
C GLY A 24 8.64 31.24 -45.25
N LEU A 25 8.69 30.97 -43.95
CA LEU A 25 8.13 31.85 -42.94
C LEU A 25 9.26 32.23 -41.99
N ASP A 26 9.48 33.52 -41.90
CA ASP A 26 10.52 34.20 -41.14
C ASP A 26 10.61 33.77 -39.67
N ASN A 27 11.82 33.94 -39.14
CA ASN A 27 12.16 34.05 -37.72
C ASN A 27 10.97 34.45 -36.84
N SER A 28 10.58 33.60 -35.90
CA SER A 28 9.74 34.00 -34.77
C SER A 28 10.46 35.10 -33.99
N THR A 29 10.03 36.35 -34.17
CA THR A 29 10.56 37.51 -33.46
C THR A 29 10.14 37.43 -31.99
N VAL A 30 10.94 36.75 -31.18
CA VAL A 30 10.86 36.86 -29.71
C VAL A 30 11.03 38.35 -29.37
N PRO A 31 10.07 38.99 -28.68
CA PRO A 31 10.10 40.43 -28.44
C PRO A 31 11.32 40.82 -27.59
N GLU A 32 11.97 41.92 -27.94
CA GLU A 32 13.15 42.43 -27.21
C GLU A 32 12.78 42.88 -25.79
N SER A 33 11.59 43.45 -25.63
CA SER A 33 11.06 43.86 -24.34
C SER A 33 9.55 43.64 -24.22
N LEU A 34 9.08 43.44 -22.98
CA LEU A 34 7.67 43.28 -22.61
C LEU A 34 7.27 44.34 -21.61
N ASN A 35 6.19 45.06 -21.87
CA ASN A 35 5.67 46.10 -20.98
C ASN A 35 4.77 45.46 -19.91
N ILE A 36 5.10 45.69 -18.64
CA ILE A 36 4.26 45.35 -17.50
C ILE A 36 3.87 46.63 -16.75
N GLY A 37 2.59 46.74 -16.41
CA GLY A 37 2.03 47.89 -15.71
C GLY A 37 1.93 47.63 -14.22
N VAL A 38 2.17 48.65 -13.40
CA VAL A 38 1.87 48.61 -11.96
C VAL A 38 0.99 49.78 -11.65
N LEU A 39 -0.20 49.51 -11.12
CA LEU A 39 -1.12 50.52 -10.63
C LEU A 39 -1.16 50.44 -9.11
N TYR A 40 -0.65 51.47 -8.42
CA TYR A 40 -0.56 51.44 -6.96
C TYR A 40 -0.42 52.84 -6.37
N SER A 41 -0.81 53.06 -5.10
CA SER A 41 -0.66 54.37 -4.44
C SER A 41 0.73 54.52 -3.82
N PHE A 42 1.72 54.89 -4.62
CA PHE A 42 3.13 54.96 -4.24
C PHE A 42 3.45 56.04 -3.19
N ASN A 43 2.57 57.02 -3.01
CA ASN A 43 2.71 58.04 -1.97
C ASN A 43 2.46 57.54 -0.54
N THR A 44 2.00 56.29 -0.35
CA THR A 44 1.78 55.68 0.97
C THR A 44 3.01 54.89 1.45
N SER A 45 3.16 54.63 2.76
CA SER A 45 4.24 53.74 3.24
C SER A 45 4.18 52.34 2.60
N VAL A 46 2.96 51.80 2.43
CA VAL A 46 2.73 50.53 1.72
C VAL A 46 3.20 50.63 0.27
N GLY A 47 2.80 51.70 -0.44
CA GLY A 47 3.16 51.90 -1.84
C GLY A 47 4.65 52.11 -2.08
N ARG A 48 5.35 52.86 -1.21
CA ARG A 48 6.82 52.99 -1.27
C ARG A 48 7.51 51.63 -1.15
N MET A 49 7.05 50.81 -0.20
CA MET A 49 7.56 49.47 0.02
C MET A 49 7.31 48.56 -1.21
N VAL A 50 6.10 48.60 -1.77
CA VAL A 50 5.74 47.87 -3.00
C VAL A 50 6.59 48.31 -4.20
N LYS A 51 6.78 49.62 -4.38
CA LYS A 51 7.61 50.17 -5.47
C LYS A 51 9.02 49.58 -5.44
N ILE A 52 9.66 49.60 -4.27
CA ILE A 52 11.00 49.03 -4.09
C ILE A 52 11.00 47.53 -4.37
N ALA A 53 10.01 46.78 -3.88
CA ALA A 53 9.92 45.34 -4.09
C ALA A 53 9.76 44.98 -5.58
N VAL A 54 8.87 45.65 -6.29
CA VAL A 54 8.61 45.39 -7.72
C VAL A 54 9.79 45.81 -8.59
N GLU A 55 10.38 46.99 -8.36
CA GLU A 55 11.59 47.43 -9.06
C GLU A 55 12.75 46.43 -8.85
N THR A 56 12.93 45.96 -7.61
CA THR A 56 13.97 44.97 -7.28
C THR A 56 13.73 43.66 -8.00
N ALA A 57 12.49 43.16 -8.05
CA ALA A 57 12.16 41.93 -8.76
C ALA A 57 12.45 42.04 -10.26
N VAL A 58 12.03 43.13 -10.91
CA VAL A 58 12.30 43.38 -12.33
C VAL A 58 13.80 43.44 -12.60
N ASN A 59 14.58 44.10 -11.74
CA ASN A 59 16.03 44.17 -11.89
C ASN A 59 16.71 42.80 -11.72
N ASP A 60 16.31 42.03 -10.71
CA ASP A 60 16.84 40.69 -10.46
C ASP A 60 16.51 39.75 -11.65
N ILE A 61 15.27 39.79 -12.17
CA ILE A 61 14.83 39.01 -13.34
C ILE A 61 15.57 39.43 -14.61
N ASN A 62 15.68 40.73 -14.88
CA ASN A 62 16.39 41.24 -16.05
C ASN A 62 17.89 40.96 -15.99
N SER A 63 18.46 40.72 -14.81
CA SER A 63 19.87 40.36 -14.65
C SER A 63 20.12 38.85 -14.80
N ASP A 64 19.09 38.02 -14.64
CA ASP A 64 19.16 36.55 -14.74
C ASP A 64 18.76 36.08 -16.15
N SER A 65 19.74 35.70 -16.98
CA SER A 65 19.49 35.19 -18.33
C SER A 65 18.78 33.83 -18.39
N SER A 66 18.61 33.14 -17.25
CA SER A 66 17.84 31.90 -17.17
C SER A 66 16.32 32.12 -17.22
N ILE A 67 15.87 33.36 -16.99
CA ILE A 67 14.47 33.79 -16.99
C ILE A 67 14.27 34.73 -18.18
N LEU A 68 13.34 34.41 -19.10
CA LEU A 68 13.02 35.20 -20.30
C LEU A 68 14.16 35.34 -21.34
N GLY A 69 15.32 34.72 -21.11
CA GLY A 69 16.42 34.66 -22.08
C GLY A 69 16.93 36.04 -22.49
N LYS A 70 16.63 36.45 -23.73
CA LYS A 70 17.02 37.76 -24.27
C LYS A 70 15.97 38.85 -24.04
N THR A 71 14.73 38.48 -23.75
CA THR A 71 13.62 39.41 -23.54
C THR A 71 13.73 40.08 -22.18
N LYS A 72 13.53 41.40 -22.12
CA LYS A 72 13.55 42.18 -20.87
C LYS A 72 12.16 42.64 -20.46
N LEU A 73 11.89 42.68 -19.16
CA LEU A 73 10.68 43.31 -18.61
C LEU A 73 10.89 44.82 -18.48
N LYS A 74 9.97 45.59 -19.05
CA LYS A 74 9.91 47.05 -18.93
C LYS A 74 8.74 47.43 -18.03
N LEU A 75 9.04 48.18 -16.98
CA LEU A 75 8.09 48.54 -15.94
C LEU A 75 7.48 49.92 -16.19
N SER A 76 6.15 50.01 -16.18
CA SER A 76 5.39 51.26 -16.21
C SER A 76 4.64 51.43 -14.90
N LEU A 77 5.01 52.44 -14.12
CA LEU A 77 4.39 52.75 -12.83
C LEU A 77 3.33 53.85 -12.99
N GLN A 78 2.12 53.60 -12.50
CA GLN A 78 1.02 54.57 -12.46
C GLN A 78 0.52 54.73 -11.02
N GLU A 79 0.39 55.99 -10.57
CA GLU A 79 -0.15 56.29 -9.24
C GLU A 79 -1.66 55.98 -9.22
N ASP A 80 -2.11 55.20 -8.24
CA ASP A 80 -3.53 54.97 -7.96
C ASP A 80 -4.07 56.08 -7.05
N SER A 81 -5.10 56.78 -7.52
CA SER A 81 -5.71 57.99 -6.95
C SER A 81 -6.50 57.82 -5.63
N LYS A 82 -6.09 56.87 -4.76
CA LYS A 82 -6.57 56.71 -3.37
C LYS A 82 -8.10 56.57 -3.27
N TYR A 83 -8.63 55.42 -3.68
CA TYR A 83 -10.05 55.02 -3.53
C TYR A 83 -11.05 55.70 -4.47
N ARG A 84 -10.60 56.51 -5.44
CA ARG A 84 -11.49 57.12 -6.42
C ARG A 84 -11.64 56.20 -7.63
N GLY A 85 -12.53 55.21 -7.53
CA GLY A 85 -12.73 54.19 -8.56
C GLY A 85 -12.86 54.74 -9.98
N PHE A 86 -13.48 55.92 -10.16
CA PHE A 86 -13.54 56.60 -11.47
C PHE A 86 -12.17 57.03 -12.02
N LEU A 87 -11.29 57.60 -11.19
CA LEU A 87 -9.96 58.04 -11.63
C LEU A 87 -9.04 56.84 -11.88
N SER A 88 -9.17 55.78 -11.08
CA SER A 88 -8.43 54.52 -11.28
C SER A 88 -8.76 53.85 -12.63
N ILE A 89 -9.94 54.09 -13.20
CA ILE A 89 -10.29 53.65 -14.57
C ILE A 89 -9.38 54.34 -15.60
N ALA A 90 -9.25 55.66 -15.54
CA ALA A 90 -8.43 56.42 -16.48
C ALA A 90 -6.95 56.01 -16.37
N GLU A 91 -6.47 55.80 -15.14
CA GLU A 91 -5.11 55.34 -14.86
C GLU A 91 -4.86 53.92 -15.41
N ALA A 92 -5.82 53.01 -15.27
CA ALA A 92 -5.73 51.66 -15.84
C ALA A 92 -5.75 51.68 -17.38
N LEU A 93 -6.62 52.49 -17.99
CA LEU A 93 -6.67 52.66 -19.45
C LEU A 93 -5.36 53.22 -20.00
N GLN A 94 -4.75 54.17 -19.29
CA GLN A 94 -3.45 54.72 -19.67
C GLN A 94 -2.34 53.65 -19.66
N LEU A 95 -2.33 52.75 -18.67
CA LEU A 95 -1.40 51.61 -18.66
C LEU A 95 -1.68 50.64 -19.82
N MET A 96 -2.93 50.31 -20.09
CA MET A 96 -3.31 49.39 -21.17
C MET A 96 -3.01 49.95 -22.57
N ALA A 97 -3.10 51.26 -22.76
CA ALA A 97 -2.71 51.94 -24.01
C ALA A 97 -1.21 51.78 -24.35
N THR A 98 -0.37 51.41 -23.38
CA THR A 98 1.07 51.17 -23.60
C THR A 98 1.42 49.74 -24.05
N HIS A 99 0.44 48.98 -24.55
CA HIS A 99 0.61 47.57 -24.96
C HIS A 99 1.16 46.70 -23.81
N THR A 100 0.59 46.90 -22.62
CA THR A 100 0.96 46.17 -21.41
C THR A 100 0.41 44.73 -21.45
N VAL A 101 1.25 43.75 -21.15
CA VAL A 101 0.85 42.31 -21.19
C VAL A 101 0.19 41.83 -19.89
N ALA A 102 0.39 42.54 -18.78
CA ALA A 102 -0.26 42.29 -17.50
C ALA A 102 -0.13 43.51 -16.58
N ILE A 103 -1.10 43.71 -15.69
CA ILE A 103 -1.11 44.77 -14.68
C ILE A 103 -0.94 44.14 -13.29
N ILE A 104 -0.08 44.73 -12.48
CA ILE A 104 0.12 44.38 -11.07
C ILE A 104 -0.54 45.45 -10.19
N GLY A 105 -1.37 45.03 -9.25
CA GLY A 105 -2.22 45.91 -8.44
C GLY A 105 -3.70 45.71 -8.75
N PRO A 106 -4.61 46.63 -8.35
CA PRO A 106 -4.38 47.84 -7.57
C PRO A 106 -4.18 47.59 -6.06
N GLN A 107 -4.00 48.66 -5.28
CA GLN A 107 -3.79 48.57 -3.82
C GLN A 107 -5.03 48.06 -3.07
N THR A 108 -6.23 48.45 -3.50
CA THR A 108 -7.48 48.19 -2.75
C THR A 108 -8.39 47.24 -3.51
N SER A 109 -9.18 46.42 -2.79
CA SER A 109 -10.14 45.52 -3.42
C SER A 109 -11.27 46.27 -4.14
N THR A 110 -11.67 47.43 -3.63
CA THR A 110 -12.67 48.30 -4.28
C THR A 110 -12.21 48.75 -5.67
N THR A 111 -10.95 49.20 -5.78
CA THR A 111 -10.36 49.53 -7.09
C THR A 111 -10.23 48.29 -7.97
N ALA A 112 -9.89 47.13 -7.39
CA ALA A 112 -9.74 45.88 -8.15
C ALA A 112 -11.06 45.44 -8.80
N HIS A 113 -12.20 45.57 -8.11
CA HIS A 113 -13.52 45.29 -8.67
C HIS A 113 -13.79 46.11 -9.93
N VAL A 114 -13.51 47.42 -9.86
CA VAL A 114 -13.73 48.35 -10.97
C VAL A 114 -12.83 48.01 -12.17
N ILE A 115 -11.54 47.78 -11.93
CA ILE A 115 -10.57 47.52 -13.00
C ILE A 115 -10.75 46.13 -13.59
N SER A 116 -11.25 45.17 -12.83
CA SER A 116 -11.49 43.80 -13.33
C SER A 116 -12.47 43.77 -14.49
N HIS A 117 -13.47 44.67 -14.51
CA HIS A 117 -14.35 44.82 -15.68
C HIS A 117 -13.60 45.26 -16.94
N ILE A 118 -12.66 46.19 -16.81
CA ILE A 118 -11.85 46.69 -17.92
C ILE A 118 -10.85 45.62 -18.39
N ALA A 119 -10.20 44.96 -17.43
CA ALA A 119 -9.30 43.83 -17.68
C ALA A 119 -9.99 42.70 -18.46
N ASN A 120 -11.27 42.44 -18.16
CA ASN A 120 -12.07 41.46 -18.88
C ASN A 120 -12.34 41.86 -20.33
N GLU A 121 -12.71 43.11 -20.59
CA GLU A 121 -12.97 43.56 -21.97
C GLU A 121 -11.69 43.57 -22.81
N LEU A 122 -10.55 43.91 -22.20
CA LEU A 122 -9.27 44.06 -22.91
C LEU A 122 -8.39 42.80 -22.84
N HIS A 123 -8.88 41.76 -22.17
CA HIS A 123 -8.17 40.50 -21.92
C HIS A 123 -6.78 40.68 -21.29
N VAL A 124 -6.58 41.69 -20.44
CA VAL A 124 -5.30 41.94 -19.78
C VAL A 124 -5.32 41.32 -18.39
N PRO A 125 -4.45 40.35 -18.06
CA PRO A 125 -4.38 39.78 -16.72
C PRO A 125 -4.09 40.85 -15.66
N LEU A 126 -4.90 40.88 -14.61
CA LEU A 126 -4.79 41.77 -13.46
C LEU A 126 -4.37 40.97 -12.22
N LEU A 127 -3.09 41.06 -11.85
CA LEU A 127 -2.51 40.32 -10.72
C LEU A 127 -2.48 41.20 -9.47
N SER A 128 -3.18 40.81 -8.41
CA SER A 128 -3.16 41.57 -7.16
C SER A 128 -2.75 40.72 -5.95
N PHE A 129 -1.79 41.25 -5.20
CA PHE A 129 -1.32 40.69 -3.92
C PHE A 129 -1.88 41.43 -2.70
N THR A 130 -2.77 42.42 -2.90
CA THR A 130 -3.39 43.18 -1.79
C THR A 130 -4.91 43.22 -1.88
N ALA A 131 -5.51 42.89 -3.03
CA ALA A 131 -6.96 42.78 -3.17
C ALA A 131 -7.46 41.41 -2.65
N THR A 132 -7.73 41.34 -1.35
CA THR A 132 -8.05 40.10 -0.64
C THR A 132 -9.54 39.79 -0.54
N ASP A 133 -10.41 40.70 -1.01
CA ASP A 133 -11.88 40.54 -1.00
C ASP A 133 -12.30 39.19 -1.62
N PRO A 134 -13.09 38.36 -0.92
CA PRO A 134 -13.52 37.06 -1.40
C PRO A 134 -14.23 37.06 -2.76
N THR A 135 -14.99 38.10 -3.05
CA THR A 135 -15.88 38.18 -4.23
C THR A 135 -15.14 38.44 -5.54
N LEU A 136 -13.87 38.86 -5.48
CA LEU A 136 -13.02 39.02 -6.67
C LEU A 136 -12.67 37.69 -7.34
N SER A 137 -12.88 36.55 -6.66
CA SER A 137 -12.75 35.20 -7.25
C SER A 137 -14.00 34.74 -8.02
N SER A 138 -14.94 35.65 -8.27
CA SER A 138 -16.15 35.36 -9.04
C SER A 138 -15.84 35.00 -10.49
N LEU A 139 -16.69 34.15 -11.09
CA LEU A 139 -16.69 33.88 -12.54
C LEU A 139 -16.88 35.16 -13.38
N GLN A 140 -17.35 36.25 -12.76
CA GLN A 140 -17.45 37.57 -13.37
C GLN A 140 -16.09 38.19 -13.71
N PHE A 141 -14.99 37.77 -13.08
CA PHE A 141 -13.67 38.38 -13.22
C PHE A 141 -12.59 37.39 -13.69
N PRO A 142 -12.72 36.78 -14.88
CA PRO A 142 -11.79 35.74 -15.36
C PRO A 142 -10.35 36.20 -15.55
N PHE A 143 -10.10 37.51 -15.69
CA PHE A 143 -8.74 38.06 -15.83
C PHE A 143 -8.15 38.56 -14.50
N PHE A 144 -8.92 38.55 -13.41
CA PHE A 144 -8.39 38.86 -12.09
C PHE A 144 -7.70 37.64 -11.49
N ILE A 145 -6.44 37.80 -11.09
CA ILE A 145 -5.63 36.74 -10.52
C ILE A 145 -5.11 37.20 -9.17
N ARG A 146 -5.53 36.54 -8.08
CA ARG A 146 -5.08 36.87 -6.74
C ARG A 146 -3.74 36.19 -6.44
N THR A 147 -2.69 36.96 -6.21
CA THR A 147 -1.37 36.50 -5.76
C THR A 147 -1.15 36.67 -4.25
N ALA A 148 -2.25 36.68 -3.49
CA ALA A 148 -2.29 36.71 -2.03
C ALA A 148 -3.39 35.77 -1.50
N PHE A 149 -3.46 35.63 -0.17
CA PHE A 149 -4.50 34.84 0.46
C PHE A 149 -5.85 35.57 0.40
N ASN A 150 -6.89 34.82 0.08
CA ASN A 150 -8.29 35.26 0.12
C ASN A 150 -8.72 35.51 1.59
N ASP A 151 -9.48 36.57 1.85
CA ASP A 151 -9.94 36.90 3.20
C ASP A 151 -10.83 35.83 3.83
N ILE A 152 -11.49 34.96 3.06
CA ILE A 152 -12.19 33.78 3.60
C ILE A 152 -11.28 33.02 4.57
N PHE A 153 -9.99 32.91 4.24
CA PHE A 153 -9.01 32.20 5.06
C PHE A 153 -8.74 32.93 6.38
N GLN A 154 -8.55 34.24 6.34
CA GLN A 154 -8.40 35.08 7.52
C GLN A 154 -9.65 35.06 8.40
N MET A 155 -10.84 35.18 7.80
CA MET A 155 -12.11 35.17 8.54
C MET A 155 -12.37 33.81 9.20
N THR A 156 -11.94 32.71 8.55
CA THR A 156 -11.97 31.38 9.17
C THR A 156 -11.07 31.32 10.40
N ALA A 157 -9.85 31.86 10.33
CA ALA A 157 -8.94 31.91 11.47
C ALA A 157 -9.49 32.74 12.65
N ILE A 158 -10.14 33.87 12.36
CA ILE A 158 -10.82 34.68 13.38
C ILE A 158 -11.99 33.90 13.99
N ALA A 159 -12.83 33.27 13.18
CA ALA A 159 -13.97 32.51 13.67
C ALA A 159 -13.54 31.29 14.51
N ASP A 160 -12.47 30.60 14.11
CA ASP A 160 -11.85 29.52 14.90
C ASP A 160 -11.34 30.04 16.24
N MET A 161 -10.67 31.18 16.26
CA MET A 161 -10.19 31.80 17.48
C MET A 161 -11.36 32.17 18.41
N VAL A 162 -12.42 32.77 17.86
CA VAL A 162 -13.64 33.10 18.61
C VAL A 162 -14.25 31.85 19.24
N SER A 163 -14.38 30.77 18.46
CA SER A 163 -14.88 29.49 18.99
C SER A 163 -13.94 28.85 20.00
N HIS A 164 -12.62 28.96 19.82
CA HIS A 164 -11.62 28.34 20.69
C HIS A 164 -11.66 28.94 22.10
N TYR A 165 -11.77 30.27 22.20
CA TYR A 165 -11.88 30.97 23.48
C TYR A 165 -13.30 30.92 24.09
N GLY A 166 -14.24 30.19 23.47
CA GLY A 166 -15.60 30.03 23.96
C GLY A 166 -16.50 31.25 23.77
N TRP A 167 -16.06 32.27 23.02
CA TRP A 167 -16.88 33.44 22.70
C TRP A 167 -17.99 33.07 21.71
N ARG A 168 -19.21 33.55 21.95
CA ARG A 168 -20.39 33.26 21.11
C ARG A 168 -20.84 34.44 20.26
N GLU A 169 -20.54 35.65 20.72
CA GLU A 169 -21.01 36.88 20.09
C GLU A 169 -19.85 37.86 19.94
N VAL A 170 -19.70 38.44 18.75
CA VAL A 170 -18.67 39.45 18.46
C VAL A 170 -19.29 40.71 17.89
N ILE A 171 -18.66 41.84 18.17
CA ILE A 171 -18.90 43.10 17.47
C ILE A 171 -17.91 43.18 16.31
N VAL A 172 -18.34 43.71 15.17
CA VAL A 172 -17.44 43.95 14.06
C VAL A 172 -17.43 45.43 13.68
N VAL A 173 -16.26 46.04 13.75
CA VAL A 173 -15.98 47.40 13.25
C VAL A 173 -15.25 47.27 11.92
N TYR A 174 -15.81 47.84 10.86
CA TYR A 174 -15.29 47.66 9.51
C TYR A 174 -15.51 48.87 8.61
N GLY A 175 -14.68 49.00 7.56
CA GLY A 175 -14.88 50.01 6.52
C GLY A 175 -16.10 49.68 5.66
N ASP A 176 -17.01 50.63 5.47
CA ASP A 176 -18.22 50.43 4.66
C ASP A 176 -17.93 50.58 3.16
N ASP A 177 -16.97 49.79 2.68
CA ASP A 177 -16.67 49.58 1.27
C ASP A 177 -16.91 48.11 0.88
N ASP A 178 -16.67 47.74 -0.38
CA ASP A 178 -16.89 46.38 -0.86
C ASP A 178 -16.02 45.37 -0.11
N HIS A 179 -14.74 45.71 0.12
CA HIS A 179 -13.81 44.88 0.88
C HIS A 179 -14.33 44.57 2.28
N GLY A 180 -14.73 45.60 3.03
CA GLY A 180 -15.22 45.45 4.39
C GLY A 180 -16.54 44.70 4.45
N ARG A 181 -17.54 45.07 3.65
CA ARG A 181 -18.86 44.39 3.62
C ARG A 181 -18.73 42.92 3.27
N ASN A 182 -17.95 42.59 2.23
CA ASN A 182 -17.75 41.22 1.77
C ASN A 182 -16.93 40.40 2.77
N GLY A 183 -15.91 41.01 3.38
CA GLY A 183 -15.15 40.40 4.48
C GLY A 183 -16.03 40.08 5.69
N ILE A 184 -16.95 40.97 6.05
CA ILE A 184 -17.88 40.75 7.17
C ILE A 184 -18.95 39.71 6.82
N GLY A 185 -19.38 39.64 5.55
CA GLY A 185 -20.19 38.54 5.06
C GLY A 185 -19.51 37.19 5.28
N ALA A 186 -18.27 37.05 4.79
CA ALA A 186 -17.48 35.83 4.98
C ALA A 186 -17.25 35.48 6.45
N LEU A 187 -17.00 36.47 7.31
CA LEU A 187 -16.88 36.26 8.76
C LEU A 187 -18.20 35.79 9.39
N ALA A 188 -19.32 36.36 8.99
CA ALA A 188 -20.64 35.96 9.49
C ALA A 188 -20.90 34.48 9.19
N ASP A 189 -20.61 34.03 7.97
CA ASP A 189 -20.76 32.64 7.55
C ASP A 189 -19.86 31.71 8.39
N LYS A 190 -18.58 32.08 8.55
CA LYS A 190 -17.62 31.26 9.33
C LYS A 190 -17.92 31.21 10.83
N LEU A 191 -18.47 32.28 11.39
CA LEU A 191 -18.98 32.27 12.77
C LEU A 191 -20.22 31.39 12.90
N ALA A 192 -21.15 31.46 11.95
CA ALA A 192 -22.38 30.66 11.96
C ALA A 192 -22.08 29.15 11.92
N GLU A 193 -21.11 28.72 11.11
CA GLU A 193 -20.59 27.33 11.09
C GLU A 193 -20.13 26.85 12.49
N ARG A 194 -19.74 27.77 13.38
CA ARG A 194 -19.21 27.50 14.73
C ARG A 194 -20.22 27.80 15.84
N ARG A 195 -21.48 28.04 15.47
CA ARG A 195 -22.55 28.46 16.39
C ARG A 195 -22.20 29.75 17.15
N CYS A 196 -21.46 30.64 16.49
CA CYS A 196 -21.19 32.00 16.91
C CYS A 196 -21.91 32.96 15.97
N LYS A 197 -22.07 34.23 16.37
CA LYS A 197 -22.70 35.25 15.53
C LYS A 197 -22.08 36.62 15.72
N ILE A 198 -22.33 37.51 14.76
CA ILE A 198 -22.06 38.93 14.90
C ILE A 198 -23.27 39.56 15.62
N SER A 199 -23.06 40.13 16.80
CA SER A 199 -24.14 40.77 17.58
C SER A 199 -24.35 42.23 17.22
N PHE A 200 -23.28 42.92 16.78
CA PHE A 200 -23.36 44.30 16.32
C PHE A 200 -22.39 44.54 15.15
N LYS A 201 -22.89 45.22 14.10
CA LYS A 201 -22.11 45.64 12.93
C LYS A 201 -21.96 47.16 13.00
N ALA A 202 -20.72 47.62 13.09
CA ALA A 202 -20.35 49.02 13.19
C ALA A 202 -19.63 49.46 11.89
N PRO A 203 -20.38 49.84 10.84
CA PRO A 203 -19.80 50.37 9.61
C PRO A 203 -19.16 51.75 9.86
N MET A 204 -18.10 52.04 9.13
CA MET A 204 -17.44 53.35 9.12
C MET A 204 -17.09 53.77 7.70
N THR A 205 -17.22 55.06 7.42
CA THR A 205 -16.75 55.60 6.14
C THR A 205 -15.23 55.40 6.02
N PRO A 206 -14.71 54.92 4.88
CA PRO A 206 -13.27 54.92 4.63
C PRO A 206 -12.68 56.32 4.85
N ASP A 207 -11.55 56.41 5.56
CA ASP A 207 -10.93 57.68 5.97
C ASP A 207 -11.81 58.58 6.90
N ALA A 208 -12.71 57.97 7.68
CA ALA A 208 -13.50 58.62 8.72
C ALA A 208 -12.68 59.56 9.63
N LYS A 209 -13.29 60.69 9.99
CA LYS A 209 -12.70 61.65 10.91
C LYS A 209 -12.79 61.15 12.36
N ARG A 210 -12.00 61.74 13.25
CA ARG A 210 -11.95 61.33 14.66
C ARG A 210 -13.32 61.40 15.32
N GLU A 211 -14.14 62.40 14.98
CA GLU A 211 -15.49 62.60 15.51
C GLU A 211 -16.40 61.43 15.12
N GLU A 212 -16.41 61.05 13.84
CA GLU A 212 -17.19 59.91 13.33
C GLU A 212 -16.74 58.58 13.96
N ILE A 213 -15.42 58.36 14.08
CA ILE A 213 -14.87 57.20 14.80
C ILE A 213 -15.38 57.18 16.25
N THR A 214 -15.41 58.34 16.91
CA THR A 214 -15.86 58.46 18.30
C THR A 214 -17.33 58.09 18.42
N ASP A 215 -18.19 58.62 17.54
CA ASP A 215 -19.63 58.34 17.56
C ASP A 215 -19.92 56.84 17.37
N VAL A 216 -19.23 56.19 16.43
CA VAL A 216 -19.36 54.74 16.20
C VAL A 216 -18.87 53.94 17.41
N LEU A 217 -17.71 54.29 17.97
CA LEU A 217 -17.15 53.56 19.12
C LEU A 217 -17.95 53.75 20.41
N VAL A 218 -18.64 54.87 20.59
CA VAL A 218 -19.61 55.05 21.69
C VAL A 218 -20.75 54.04 21.57
N GLN A 219 -21.27 53.81 20.37
CA GLN A 219 -22.29 52.78 20.15
C GLN A 219 -21.74 51.37 20.41
N VAL A 220 -20.51 51.08 19.96
CA VAL A 220 -19.82 49.81 20.23
C VAL A 220 -19.64 49.58 21.73
N ALA A 221 -19.31 50.62 22.51
CA ALA A 221 -19.13 50.52 23.95
C ALA A 221 -20.45 50.23 24.71
N LEU A 222 -21.59 50.65 24.14
CA LEU A 222 -22.93 50.40 24.67
C LEU A 222 -23.47 49.01 24.31
N ALA A 223 -22.86 48.31 23.35
CA ALA A 223 -23.26 46.97 22.96
C ALA A 223 -22.83 45.91 23.99
N GLU A 224 -23.52 44.76 24.01
CA GLU A 224 -23.36 43.72 25.03
C GLU A 224 -22.02 42.97 24.93
N SER A 225 -21.58 42.63 23.72
CA SER A 225 -20.31 41.90 23.53
C SER A 225 -19.11 42.83 23.72
N ARG A 226 -18.02 42.27 24.25
CA ARG A 226 -16.73 42.97 24.43
C ARG A 226 -15.61 42.41 23.57
N VAL A 227 -15.95 41.50 22.67
CA VAL A 227 -15.04 40.92 21.67
C VAL A 227 -15.26 41.66 20.36
N ILE A 228 -14.28 42.47 19.97
CA ILE A 228 -14.37 43.40 18.85
C ILE A 228 -13.42 42.96 17.76
N VAL A 229 -13.96 42.63 16.60
CA VAL A 229 -13.18 42.36 15.38
C VAL A 229 -13.07 43.66 14.60
N LEU A 230 -11.84 44.09 14.30
CA LEU A 230 -11.53 45.29 13.55
C LEU A 230 -11.02 44.89 12.15
N HIS A 231 -11.83 45.16 11.12
CA HIS A 231 -11.51 44.85 9.73
C HIS A 231 -11.41 46.13 8.89
N THR A 232 -10.20 46.64 8.73
CA THR A 232 -9.92 47.96 8.12
C THR A 232 -8.64 47.94 7.29
N SER A 233 -8.20 49.10 6.80
CA SER A 233 -6.92 49.27 6.13
C SER A 233 -5.81 49.77 7.06
N THR A 234 -4.57 49.79 6.56
CA THR A 234 -3.39 50.32 7.26
C THR A 234 -3.44 51.84 7.45
N SER A 235 -4.24 52.59 6.67
CA SER A 235 -4.24 54.06 6.71
C SER A 235 -5.06 54.65 7.87
N TRP A 236 -6.13 53.98 8.29
CA TRP A 236 -7.04 54.49 9.32
C TRP A 236 -7.35 53.50 10.45
N GLY A 237 -7.06 52.21 10.30
CA GLY A 237 -7.18 51.24 11.39
C GLY A 237 -6.46 51.64 12.69
N PRO A 238 -5.20 52.13 12.64
CA PRO A 238 -4.51 52.64 13.83
C PRO A 238 -5.23 53.83 14.50
N LYS A 239 -5.95 54.67 13.73
CA LYS A 239 -6.73 55.79 14.28
C LYS A 239 -7.92 55.28 15.11
N VAL A 240 -8.56 54.18 14.71
CA VAL A 240 -9.64 53.54 15.47
C VAL A 240 -9.14 53.09 16.84
N LEU A 241 -7.98 52.40 16.88
CA LEU A 241 -7.38 51.93 18.13
C LEU A 241 -6.95 53.10 19.04
N SER A 242 -6.45 54.19 18.46
CA SER A 242 -6.16 55.43 19.20
C SER A 242 -7.41 56.06 19.84
N VAL A 243 -8.54 56.10 19.13
CA VAL A 243 -9.81 56.62 19.70
C VAL A 243 -10.36 55.65 20.74
N ALA A 244 -10.36 54.34 20.47
CA ALA A 244 -10.77 53.30 21.41
C ALA A 244 -10.02 53.42 22.74
N LYS A 245 -8.72 53.69 22.70
CA LYS A 245 -7.92 53.95 23.90
C LYS A 245 -8.37 55.20 24.64
N SER A 246 -8.62 56.31 23.94
CA SER A 246 -9.12 57.54 24.58
C SER A 246 -10.50 57.38 25.22
N LEU A 247 -11.30 56.42 24.74
CA LEU A 247 -12.59 56.04 25.32
C LEU A 247 -12.47 54.95 26.41
N GLY A 248 -11.25 54.54 26.79
CA GLY A 248 -11.02 53.50 27.80
C GLY A 248 -11.34 52.08 27.33
N MET A 249 -11.55 51.85 26.03
CA MET A 249 -11.93 50.56 25.46
C MET A 249 -10.74 49.61 25.22
N MET A 250 -9.52 50.03 25.56
CA MET A 250 -8.31 49.20 25.49
C MET A 250 -7.90 48.62 26.85
N GLN A 251 -8.73 48.81 27.88
CA GLN A 251 -8.48 48.32 29.24
C GLN A 251 -8.96 46.87 29.43
N ASN A 252 -8.68 46.30 30.61
CA ASN A 252 -9.16 44.98 31.01
C ASN A 252 -10.68 44.86 30.84
N GLY A 253 -11.12 43.81 30.15
CA GLY A 253 -12.54 43.56 29.85
C GLY A 253 -12.90 43.68 28.37
N TYR A 254 -12.03 44.25 27.54
CA TYR A 254 -12.17 44.26 26.09
C TYR A 254 -11.18 43.29 25.42
N VAL A 255 -11.61 42.71 24.31
CA VAL A 255 -10.76 41.92 23.41
C VAL A 255 -10.82 42.53 22.03
N TRP A 256 -9.66 42.97 21.52
CA TRP A 256 -9.53 43.50 20.17
C TRP A 256 -8.83 42.48 19.27
N ILE A 257 -9.50 42.13 18.17
CA ILE A 257 -8.98 41.24 17.12
C ILE A 257 -8.87 42.05 15.83
N ALA A 258 -7.67 42.47 15.45
CA ALA A 258 -7.43 43.14 14.19
C ALA A 258 -7.11 42.14 13.06
N THR A 259 -7.57 42.43 11.84
CA THR A 259 -7.13 41.69 10.65
C THR A 259 -5.68 42.03 10.29
N THR A 260 -5.13 41.39 9.25
CA THR A 260 -3.72 41.47 8.82
C THR A 260 -3.18 42.88 8.60
N PHE A 261 -4.04 43.88 8.41
CA PHE A 261 -3.63 45.28 8.29
C PHE A 261 -2.75 45.71 9.46
N LEU A 262 -3.04 45.28 10.71
CA LEU A 262 -2.29 45.76 11.87
C LEU A 262 -0.84 45.23 11.85
N THR A 263 -0.64 43.96 11.51
CA THR A 263 0.73 43.43 11.35
C THR A 263 1.47 44.08 10.19
N SER A 264 0.77 44.40 9.11
CA SER A 264 1.36 45.12 7.98
C SER A 264 1.78 46.54 8.36
N TYR A 265 0.98 47.25 9.16
CA TYR A 265 1.33 48.56 9.72
C TYR A 265 2.57 48.46 10.63
N ILE A 266 2.55 47.51 11.60
CA ILE A 266 3.69 47.28 12.50
C ILE A 266 4.96 46.97 11.72
N ASP A 267 4.90 46.09 10.72
CA ASP A 267 6.07 45.62 9.98
C ASP A 267 6.64 46.68 9.01
N ILE A 268 5.80 47.56 8.46
CA ILE A 268 6.21 48.62 7.52
C ILE A 268 6.80 49.82 8.27
N ASP A 269 6.14 50.26 9.34
CA ASP A 269 6.52 51.46 10.10
C ASP A 269 7.42 51.10 11.31
N SER A 270 8.04 49.91 11.31
CA SER A 270 8.92 49.45 12.40
C SER A 270 10.25 50.22 12.45
N PRO A 271 10.72 50.65 13.65
CA PRO A 271 10.02 50.58 14.93
C PRO A 271 8.97 51.69 15.08
N LEU A 272 7.77 51.32 15.55
CA LEU A 272 6.72 52.29 15.88
C LEU A 272 7.15 53.19 17.05
N SER A 273 6.60 54.40 17.09
CA SER A 273 6.79 55.30 18.25
C SER A 273 6.17 54.73 19.53
N SER A 274 6.62 55.22 20.69
CA SER A 274 6.07 54.78 21.98
C SER A 274 4.56 54.99 22.08
N ASP A 275 4.05 56.12 21.57
CA ASP A 275 2.62 56.44 21.61
C ASP A 275 1.80 55.53 20.69
N GLU A 276 2.32 55.23 19.49
CA GLU A 276 1.68 54.29 18.56
C GLU A 276 1.63 52.88 19.13
N MET A 277 2.73 52.41 19.73
CA MET A 277 2.79 51.09 20.37
C MET A 277 1.87 51.01 21.59
N ASP A 278 1.75 52.09 22.36
CA ASP A 278 0.85 52.18 23.50
C ASP A 278 -0.63 52.23 23.07
N ASN A 279 -0.94 52.66 21.85
CA ASN A 279 -2.33 52.67 21.33
C ASN A 279 -2.86 51.28 20.95
N ILE A 280 -1.97 50.31 20.76
CA ILE A 280 -2.32 48.97 20.24
C ILE A 280 -2.00 47.84 21.23
N GLN A 281 -1.74 48.17 22.50
CA GLN A 281 -1.46 47.17 23.54
C GLN A 281 -2.62 46.18 23.71
N GLY A 282 -2.27 44.89 23.80
CA GLY A 282 -3.22 43.80 24.02
C GLY A 282 -4.03 43.40 22.79
N VAL A 283 -3.84 44.06 21.64
CA VAL A 283 -4.55 43.70 20.41
C VAL A 283 -4.01 42.39 19.86
N ILE A 284 -4.92 41.46 19.55
CA ILE A 284 -4.62 40.22 18.85
C ILE A 284 -4.76 40.50 17.34
N THR A 285 -3.81 40.03 16.55
CA THR A 285 -3.82 40.22 15.09
C THR A 285 -3.27 39.00 14.37
N LEU A 286 -3.57 38.90 13.07
CA LEU A 286 -3.04 37.84 12.22
C LEU A 286 -1.89 38.35 11.35
N ARG A 287 -0.86 37.52 11.15
CA ARG A 287 0.17 37.73 10.12
C ARG A 287 0.13 36.57 9.14
N MET A 288 0.16 36.83 7.85
CA MET A 288 0.29 35.75 6.85
C MET A 288 1.61 34.99 7.05
N TYR A 289 1.53 33.69 7.27
CA TYR A 289 2.69 32.85 7.56
C TYR A 289 3.54 32.65 6.31
N ILE A 290 4.83 32.95 6.43
CA ILE A 290 5.84 32.68 5.40
C ILE A 290 6.89 31.74 5.98
N PRO A 291 7.05 30.51 5.45
CA PRO A 291 8.09 29.57 5.88
C PRO A 291 9.48 30.20 5.86
N ASP A 292 10.30 29.88 6.85
CA ASP A 292 11.68 30.33 6.85
C ASP A 292 12.49 29.60 5.76
N SER A 293 13.14 30.37 4.88
CA SER A 293 13.85 29.84 3.72
C SER A 293 15.12 30.65 3.45
N LYS A 294 16.08 30.05 2.73
CA LYS A 294 17.31 30.77 2.34
C LYS A 294 16.99 32.02 1.49
N LEU A 295 16.01 31.92 0.59
CA LEU A 295 15.54 33.04 -0.24
C LEU A 295 14.96 34.16 0.62
N LYS A 296 14.09 33.83 1.59
CA LYS A 296 13.54 34.78 2.55
C LYS A 296 14.63 35.52 3.32
N ARG A 297 15.55 34.78 3.94
CA ARG A 297 16.65 35.40 4.72
C ARG A 297 17.55 36.27 3.85
N SER A 298 17.85 35.83 2.64
CA SER A 298 18.64 36.61 1.68
C SER A 298 17.93 37.90 1.28
N PHE A 299 16.65 37.84 0.91
CA PHE A 299 15.86 39.01 0.55
C PHE A 299 15.73 40.00 1.72
N VAL A 300 15.39 39.51 2.92
CA VAL A 300 15.32 40.32 4.15
C VAL A 300 16.67 40.98 4.47
N SER A 301 17.79 40.28 4.30
CA SER A 301 19.13 40.86 4.52
C SER A 301 19.51 41.94 3.52
N ARG A 302 19.02 41.85 2.26
CA ARG A 302 19.22 42.89 1.24
C ARG A 302 18.30 44.10 1.46
N TRP A 303 17.15 43.92 2.10
CA TRP A 303 16.12 44.95 2.24
C TRP A 303 16.66 46.25 2.84
N THR A 304 17.47 46.18 3.90
CA THR A 304 18.05 47.38 4.54
C THR A 304 18.96 48.17 3.61
N ASN A 305 19.58 47.55 2.61
CA ASN A 305 20.40 48.25 1.63
C ASN A 305 19.53 48.84 0.51
N LEU A 306 18.44 48.16 0.13
CA LEU A 306 17.49 48.63 -0.89
C LEU A 306 16.72 49.87 -0.45
N THR A 307 16.53 50.06 0.85
CA THR A 307 15.82 51.20 1.44
C THR A 307 16.74 52.36 1.85
N ARG A 308 18.07 52.20 1.80
CA ARG A 308 19.03 53.28 2.09
C ARG A 308 19.02 54.33 0.98
N GLY A 309 18.61 55.55 1.31
CA GLY A 309 18.76 56.73 0.43
C GLY A 309 17.67 56.91 -0.64
N LYS A 310 16.63 56.08 -0.69
CA LYS A 310 15.43 56.31 -1.53
C LYS A 310 14.36 57.05 -0.71
N GLU A 311 14.22 58.34 -1.01
CA GLU A 311 13.18 59.32 -0.62
C GLU A 311 12.21 58.97 0.55
N GLY A 312 12.44 59.61 1.71
CA GLY A 312 11.45 59.80 2.79
C GLY A 312 11.97 59.46 4.20
N ASN A 313 11.79 60.40 5.13
CA ASN A 313 12.18 60.37 6.55
C ASN A 313 11.99 59.00 7.24
N GLY A 314 13.06 58.22 7.39
CA GLY A 314 13.12 57.07 8.30
C GLY A 314 13.33 55.70 7.65
N PRO A 315 13.64 54.66 8.46
CA PRO A 315 13.77 53.29 7.99
C PRO A 315 12.40 52.75 7.52
N LEU A 316 12.34 52.21 6.29
CA LEU A 316 11.14 51.55 5.76
C LEU A 316 11.23 50.04 5.98
N GLY A 317 10.32 49.50 6.77
CA GLY A 317 10.23 48.07 7.08
C GLY A 317 9.68 47.23 5.93
N LEU A 318 9.65 45.91 6.14
CA LEU A 318 9.21 44.92 5.16
C LEU A 318 8.09 44.06 5.75
N SER A 319 6.88 44.21 5.21
CA SER A 319 5.74 43.33 5.52
C SER A 319 5.58 42.19 4.51
N THR A 320 4.67 41.26 4.80
CA THR A 320 4.30 40.17 3.89
C THR A 320 3.90 40.66 2.50
N TYR A 321 3.22 41.81 2.40
CA TYR A 321 2.82 42.37 1.10
C TYR A 321 4.02 42.72 0.20
N GLY A 322 5.16 43.13 0.77
CA GLY A 322 6.38 43.38 -0.02
C GLY A 322 6.99 42.11 -0.59
N ILE A 323 6.94 41.03 0.19
CA ILE A 323 7.37 39.71 -0.27
C ILE A 323 6.45 39.21 -1.38
N PHE A 324 5.13 39.36 -1.22
CA PHE A 324 4.17 38.97 -2.26
C PHE A 324 4.30 39.83 -3.51
N ALA A 325 4.56 41.13 -3.39
CA ALA A 325 4.82 42.01 -4.53
C ALA A 325 6.02 41.52 -5.35
N TYR A 326 7.14 41.19 -4.67
CA TYR A 326 8.34 40.66 -5.31
C TYR A 326 8.06 39.33 -6.03
N ASP A 327 7.41 38.38 -5.35
CA ASP A 327 7.11 37.07 -5.93
C ASP A 327 6.06 37.16 -7.05
N THR A 328 5.10 38.08 -7.00
CA THR A 328 4.10 38.30 -8.06
C THR A 328 4.76 38.60 -9.40
N VAL A 329 5.83 39.42 -9.40
CA VAL A 329 6.60 39.72 -10.62
C VAL A 329 7.33 38.46 -11.11
N TYR A 330 7.89 37.64 -10.20
CA TYR A 330 8.52 36.38 -10.56
C TYR A 330 7.54 35.35 -11.15
N VAL A 331 6.32 35.26 -10.60
CA VAL A 331 5.24 34.42 -11.14
C VAL A 331 4.94 34.85 -12.57
N LEU A 332 4.72 36.14 -12.78
CA LEU A 332 4.43 36.69 -14.09
C LEU A 332 5.59 36.42 -15.07
N ALA A 333 6.83 36.62 -14.65
CA ALA A 333 8.00 36.37 -15.49
C ALA A 333 8.15 34.89 -15.87
N ARG A 334 7.90 33.96 -14.94
CA ARG A 334 7.93 32.51 -15.21
C ARG A 334 6.78 32.08 -16.12
N ALA A 335 5.60 32.66 -15.94
CA ALA A 335 4.46 32.45 -16.82
C ALA A 335 4.76 32.92 -18.24
N LEU A 336 5.30 34.13 -18.40
CA LEU A 336 5.72 34.69 -19.68
C LEU A 336 6.85 33.88 -20.34
N ASP A 337 7.84 33.42 -19.56
CA ASP A 337 8.93 32.57 -20.06
C ASP A 337 8.40 31.25 -20.62
N THR A 338 7.45 30.63 -19.91
CA THR A 338 6.78 29.40 -20.38
C THR A 338 5.91 29.68 -21.60
N PHE A 339 5.15 30.77 -21.58
CA PHE A 339 4.27 31.22 -22.65
C PHE A 339 5.05 31.43 -23.97
N LEU A 340 6.20 32.12 -23.92
CA LEU A 340 7.05 32.35 -25.08
C LEU A 340 7.75 31.07 -25.56
N LYS A 341 8.21 30.21 -24.64
CA LYS A 341 8.84 28.91 -24.99
C LYS A 341 7.89 27.95 -25.71
N GLN A 342 6.59 28.09 -25.50
CA GLN A 342 5.56 27.33 -26.22
C GLN A 342 5.33 27.83 -27.66
N GLY A 343 6.00 28.91 -28.08
CA GLY A 343 5.87 29.50 -29.42
C GLY A 343 4.68 30.44 -29.56
N ASN A 344 4.02 30.83 -28.46
CA ASN A 344 2.93 31.79 -28.49
C ASN A 344 3.47 33.19 -28.84
N GLN A 345 2.71 33.93 -29.65
CA GLN A 345 3.01 35.32 -30.01
C GLN A 345 2.25 36.27 -29.07
N ILE A 346 2.71 37.53 -29.01
CA ILE A 346 2.05 38.58 -28.25
C ILE A 346 1.52 39.59 -29.27
N THR A 347 0.20 39.63 -29.43
CA THR A 347 -0.45 40.48 -30.42
C THR A 347 -1.59 41.29 -29.81
N PHE A 348 -1.83 42.46 -30.38
CA PHE A 348 -2.85 43.40 -29.91
C PHE A 348 -3.77 43.78 -31.07
N SER A 349 -5.08 43.72 -30.86
CA SER A 349 -6.09 44.08 -31.85
C SER A 349 -7.00 45.21 -31.38
N HIS A 350 -7.64 45.89 -32.31
CA HIS A 350 -8.64 46.92 -31.98
C HIS A 350 -9.97 46.25 -31.64
N ASP A 351 -10.63 46.72 -30.59
CA ASP A 351 -12.01 46.32 -30.31
C ASP A 351 -12.98 47.14 -31.17
N PRO A 352 -13.80 46.50 -32.04
CA PRO A 352 -14.83 47.22 -32.79
C PRO A 352 -15.83 47.94 -31.88
N LYS A 353 -16.14 47.45 -30.68
CA LYS A 353 -17.08 48.09 -29.74
C LYS A 353 -16.52 49.40 -29.15
N ILE A 354 -15.22 49.44 -28.87
CA ILE A 354 -14.54 50.66 -28.38
C ILE A 354 -14.45 51.69 -29.50
N SER A 355 -14.33 51.24 -30.76
CA SER A 355 -14.32 52.12 -31.92
C SER A 355 -15.66 52.83 -32.19
N GLU A 356 -16.78 52.31 -31.67
CA GLU A 356 -18.11 52.95 -31.72
C GLU A 356 -18.23 54.15 -30.77
N LEU A 357 -17.38 54.23 -29.74
CA LEU A 357 -17.34 55.34 -28.76
C LEU A 357 -16.51 56.54 -29.24
N ARG A 358 -16.34 56.72 -30.57
CA ARG A 358 -15.58 57.81 -31.20
C ARG A 358 -16.14 59.19 -30.85
N GLY A 359 -15.65 59.75 -29.74
CA GLY A 359 -15.71 61.16 -29.40
C GLY A 359 -14.31 61.63 -29.03
N ASP A 360 -13.86 62.75 -29.61
CA ASP A 360 -12.46 63.20 -29.69
C ASP A 360 -11.75 63.53 -28.35
N SER A 361 -12.30 63.19 -27.18
CA SER A 361 -11.79 63.65 -25.88
C SER A 361 -11.09 62.60 -24.99
N LEU A 362 -11.30 61.29 -25.20
CA LEU A 362 -10.79 60.25 -24.29
C LEU A 362 -9.68 59.33 -24.84
N HIS A 363 -9.26 59.50 -26.11
CA HIS A 363 -8.20 58.70 -26.75
C HIS A 363 -8.31 57.18 -26.53
N LEU A 364 -9.53 56.64 -26.47
CA LEU A 364 -9.79 55.20 -26.24
C LEU A 364 -9.38 54.32 -27.43
N ASP A 365 -9.09 54.93 -28.58
CA ASP A 365 -8.53 54.29 -29.77
C ASP A 365 -7.11 53.74 -29.56
N ALA A 366 -6.37 54.27 -28.59
CA ALA A 366 -5.05 53.76 -28.22
C ALA A 366 -5.12 52.44 -27.43
N VAL A 367 -6.28 52.10 -26.87
CA VAL A 367 -6.48 50.91 -26.05
C VAL A 367 -6.83 49.71 -26.95
N LYS A 368 -6.11 48.60 -26.75
CA LYS A 368 -6.22 47.41 -27.59
C LYS A 368 -6.48 46.17 -26.76
N ILE A 369 -7.20 45.21 -27.35
CA ILE A 369 -7.39 43.88 -26.78
C ILE A 369 -6.08 43.12 -26.89
N PHE A 370 -5.66 42.50 -25.78
CA PHE A 370 -4.57 41.53 -25.80
C PHE A 370 -5.10 40.15 -26.23
N ASN A 371 -4.82 39.74 -27.47
CA ASN A 371 -5.46 38.59 -28.09
C ASN A 371 -5.19 37.28 -27.33
N GLU A 372 -3.96 37.10 -26.86
CA GLU A 372 -3.53 35.89 -26.16
C GLU A 372 -3.67 35.98 -24.62
N GLY A 373 -4.38 36.98 -24.11
CA GLY A 373 -4.58 37.18 -22.67
C GLY A 373 -5.09 35.96 -21.92
N ASN A 374 -6.08 35.27 -22.48
CA ASN A 374 -6.62 34.02 -21.91
C ASN A 374 -5.56 32.92 -21.80
N LEU A 375 -4.67 32.82 -22.78
CA LEU A 375 -3.56 31.85 -22.76
C LEU A 375 -2.53 32.25 -21.70
N LEU A 376 -2.23 33.54 -21.56
CA LEU A 376 -1.34 34.02 -20.50
C LEU A 376 -1.93 33.76 -19.10
N CYS A 377 -3.23 33.97 -18.89
CA CYS A 377 -3.92 33.60 -17.64
C CYS A 377 -3.72 32.10 -17.32
N LYS A 378 -3.88 31.21 -18.31
CA LYS A 378 -3.62 29.77 -18.14
C LYS A 378 -2.16 29.49 -17.79
N SER A 379 -1.21 30.18 -18.42
CA SER A 379 0.21 30.06 -18.09
C SER A 379 0.50 30.52 -16.66
N ILE A 380 -0.17 31.58 -16.17
CA ILE A 380 -0.03 32.08 -14.79
C ILE A 380 -0.57 31.05 -13.79
N TYR A 381 -1.77 30.50 -14.02
CA TYR A 381 -2.34 29.47 -13.13
C TYR A 381 -1.51 28.17 -13.11
N ALA A 382 -0.80 27.87 -14.20
CA ALA A 382 0.08 26.71 -14.30
C ALA A 382 1.45 26.89 -13.62
N VAL A 383 1.78 28.09 -13.12
CA VAL A 383 3.07 28.32 -12.45
C VAL A 383 3.16 27.50 -11.17
N ASN A 384 4.23 26.70 -11.09
CA ASN A 384 4.65 26.01 -9.89
C ASN A 384 6.12 26.36 -9.60
N MET A 385 6.35 27.24 -8.64
CA MET A 385 7.69 27.72 -8.30
C MET A 385 7.88 27.84 -6.80
N THR A 386 9.12 28.02 -6.35
CA THR A 386 9.42 28.38 -4.96
C THR A 386 10.05 29.78 -4.95
N GLY A 387 9.32 30.74 -4.41
CA GLY A 387 9.73 32.13 -4.27
C GLY A 387 10.22 32.47 -2.86
N VAL A 388 10.30 33.77 -2.57
CA VAL A 388 10.64 34.31 -1.25
C VAL A 388 9.57 33.93 -0.21
N MET A 389 8.30 33.87 -0.63
CA MET A 389 7.16 33.46 0.19
C MET A 389 7.09 31.94 0.44
N GLY A 390 7.93 31.15 -0.24
CA GLY A 390 7.88 29.69 -0.23
C GLY A 390 7.24 29.11 -1.49
N PRO A 391 6.66 27.90 -1.43
CA PRO A 391 6.00 27.27 -2.57
C PRO A 391 4.81 28.10 -3.08
N PHE A 392 4.85 28.48 -4.35
CA PHE A 392 3.80 29.21 -5.05
C PHE A 392 3.11 28.26 -6.02
N ARG A 393 1.84 27.94 -5.74
CA ARG A 393 0.97 27.14 -6.62
C ARG A 393 -0.49 27.57 -6.43
N TYR A 394 -1.26 27.52 -7.51
CA TYR A 394 -2.71 27.71 -7.44
C TYR A 394 -3.44 26.40 -7.16
N THR A 395 -4.56 26.51 -6.47
CA THR A 395 -5.58 25.46 -6.34
C THR A 395 -6.47 25.44 -7.58
N PRO A 396 -7.23 24.36 -7.83
CA PRO A 396 -8.21 24.32 -8.92
C PRO A 396 -9.22 25.48 -8.89
N ASP A 397 -9.54 26.00 -7.69
CA ASP A 397 -10.44 27.13 -7.48
C ASP A 397 -9.78 28.51 -7.69
N GLY A 398 -8.56 28.55 -8.23
CA GLY A 398 -7.85 29.79 -8.56
C GLY A 398 -7.28 30.56 -7.37
N ASN A 399 -7.28 29.99 -6.16
CA ASN A 399 -6.67 30.59 -4.97
C ASN A 399 -5.26 30.04 -4.72
N LEU A 400 -4.40 30.81 -4.04
CA LEU A 400 -3.10 30.30 -3.60
C LEU A 400 -3.26 29.14 -2.62
N ALA A 401 -2.49 28.07 -2.85
CA ALA A 401 -2.54 26.89 -2.01
C ALA A 401 -1.86 27.10 -0.66
N ASN A 402 -2.30 26.32 0.33
CA ASN A 402 -1.73 26.24 1.69
C ASN A 402 -1.73 27.59 2.47
N PRO A 403 -2.86 28.31 2.56
CA PRO A 403 -2.93 29.54 3.35
C PRO A 403 -2.75 29.22 4.85
N ALA A 404 -1.88 29.99 5.50
CA ALA A 404 -1.61 29.89 6.92
C ALA A 404 -1.37 31.28 7.53
N TYR A 405 -1.72 31.42 8.80
CA TYR A 405 -1.60 32.66 9.56
C TYR A 405 -0.88 32.40 10.89
N GLU A 406 -0.04 33.33 11.32
CA GLU A 406 0.43 33.42 12.69
C GLU A 406 -0.55 34.29 13.47
N ILE A 407 -1.02 33.81 14.62
CA ILE A 407 -1.77 34.62 15.57
C ILE A 407 -0.77 35.31 16.49
N ILE A 408 -0.84 36.63 16.53
CA ILE A 408 0.11 37.50 17.19
C ILE A 408 -0.63 38.32 18.24
N ASN A 409 -0.02 38.46 19.41
CA ASN A 409 -0.46 39.37 20.45
C ASN A 409 0.55 40.53 20.57
N VAL A 410 0.06 41.77 20.58
CA VAL A 410 0.87 42.98 20.77
C VAL A 410 1.05 43.23 22.27
N ILE A 411 2.28 43.10 22.78
CA ILE A 411 2.59 43.24 24.21
C ILE A 411 3.92 43.95 24.38
N GLY A 412 3.95 44.98 25.22
CA GLY A 412 5.17 45.73 25.54
C GLY A 412 5.67 46.50 24.32
N SER A 413 6.98 46.42 24.04
CA SER A 413 7.60 47.13 22.91
C SER A 413 7.53 46.36 21.57
N GLY A 414 6.80 45.24 21.49
CA GLY A 414 6.79 44.43 20.29
C GLY A 414 5.63 43.45 20.19
N THR A 415 5.85 42.39 19.41
CA THR A 415 4.84 41.38 19.10
C THR A 415 5.28 40.00 19.58
N ARG A 416 4.34 39.22 20.09
CA ARG A 416 4.55 37.83 20.49
C ARG A 416 3.65 36.92 19.67
N ARG A 417 4.24 35.97 18.94
CA ARG A 417 3.47 34.90 18.30
C ARG A 417 2.89 33.99 19.39
N ILE A 418 1.57 33.89 19.42
CA ILE A 418 0.83 33.02 20.34
C ILE A 418 0.40 31.72 19.65
N ALA A 419 0.12 31.77 18.35
CA ALA A 419 -0.29 30.60 17.60
C ALA A 419 0.07 30.64 16.11
N THR A 420 -0.20 29.54 15.43
CA THR A 420 -0.21 29.39 13.98
C THR A 420 -1.51 28.66 13.65
N HIS A 421 -2.25 29.19 12.69
CA HIS A 421 -3.51 28.70 12.20
C HIS A 421 -3.35 28.33 10.72
N CYS A 422 -3.77 27.13 10.34
CA CYS A 422 -3.80 26.70 8.94
C CYS A 422 -5.25 26.40 8.58
N VAL A 423 -5.78 27.06 7.54
CA VAL A 423 -7.22 27.10 7.30
C VAL A 423 -7.79 25.77 6.81
N LEU A 424 -6.94 24.93 6.22
CA LEU A 424 -7.34 23.58 5.84
C LEU A 424 -7.22 22.57 6.99
N ALA A 425 -6.72 23.01 8.15
CA ALA A 425 -6.75 22.30 9.42
C ALA A 425 -7.78 22.97 10.33
N GLY A 426 -9.06 22.81 10.02
CA GLY A 426 -10.12 23.09 10.99
C GLY A 426 -9.82 22.32 12.27
N ARG A 427 -9.43 23.05 13.33
CA ARG A 427 -8.88 22.57 14.62
C ARG A 427 -7.61 21.70 14.51
N ASN A 428 -6.44 22.32 14.76
CA ASN A 428 -5.64 22.02 15.96
C ASN A 428 -4.45 22.98 16.14
N ASN A 429 -4.14 23.20 17.42
CA ASN A 429 -3.36 24.26 18.07
C ASN A 429 -1.87 24.37 17.63
N PRO A 430 -1.17 25.45 18.04
CA PRO A 430 0.12 25.85 17.54
C PRO A 430 1.23 25.17 18.29
N ASN A 431 1.65 24.03 17.80
CA ASN A 431 3.03 23.56 17.86
C ASN A 431 3.04 22.30 17.01
N THR A 432 3.98 22.25 16.08
CA THR A 432 4.29 21.14 15.17
C THR A 432 3.78 19.79 15.70
N SER A 433 2.82 19.15 15.03
CA SER A 433 2.23 17.90 15.50
C SER A 433 3.33 16.85 15.68
N ARG A 434 3.56 16.41 16.92
CA ARG A 434 4.48 15.34 17.28
C ARG A 434 3.75 14.02 17.08
N LEU A 435 3.86 13.49 15.87
CA LEU A 435 3.36 12.16 15.56
C LEU A 435 4.35 11.13 16.13
N GLY A 436 3.90 10.24 17.02
CA GLY A 436 4.69 9.12 17.51
C GLY A 436 4.72 7.99 16.47
N PHE A 437 5.91 7.48 16.12
CA PHE A 437 6.09 6.40 15.13
C PHE A 437 6.90 5.23 15.67
N SER A 438 6.42 4.01 15.47
CA SER A 438 7.20 2.81 15.78
C SER A 438 8.41 2.71 14.83
N LYS A 439 9.59 2.39 15.38
CA LYS A 439 10.89 2.47 14.68
C LYS A 439 11.14 1.36 13.65
N GLN A 440 10.22 0.43 13.44
CA GLN A 440 10.55 -0.84 12.77
C GLN A 440 10.40 -0.83 11.24
N TRP A 441 9.84 0.21 10.61
CA TRP A 441 9.60 0.18 9.17
C TRP A 441 9.90 1.50 8.44
N LYS A 442 10.99 1.53 7.67
CA LYS A 442 11.25 2.57 6.64
C LYS A 442 10.14 2.63 5.59
N ALA A 443 9.48 1.49 5.29
CA ALA A 443 8.36 1.45 4.37
C ALA A 443 7.10 2.14 4.94
N VAL A 444 6.81 1.95 6.24
CA VAL A 444 5.68 2.60 6.92
C VAL A 444 5.89 4.11 7.03
N LYS A 445 7.14 4.57 7.21
CA LYS A 445 7.48 6.00 7.12
C LYS A 445 7.16 6.58 5.73
N ASN A 446 7.54 5.89 4.65
CA ASN A 446 7.25 6.36 3.29
C ASN A 446 5.75 6.26 2.95
N TRP A 447 5.09 5.18 3.40
CA TRP A 447 3.64 4.95 3.29
C TRP A 447 2.81 6.04 3.99
N SER A 448 3.16 6.38 5.23
CA SER A 448 2.50 7.44 5.98
C SER A 448 2.78 8.83 5.41
N THR A 449 3.97 9.06 4.83
CA THR A 449 4.31 10.31 4.11
C THR A 449 3.46 10.47 2.84
N GLU A 450 3.22 9.38 2.10
CA GLU A 450 2.42 9.36 0.87
C GLU A 450 0.93 9.57 1.17
N LYS A 451 0.41 8.99 2.27
CA LYS A 451 -0.99 9.11 2.71
C LYS A 451 -1.36 10.48 3.28
N VAL A 452 -0.45 11.14 4.02
CA VAL A 452 -0.72 12.52 4.48
C VAL A 452 -0.80 13.49 3.30
N ASN A 453 -0.18 13.16 2.15
CA ASN A 453 -0.30 13.94 0.92
C ASN A 453 -1.59 13.66 0.12
N LEU A 454 -2.34 12.60 0.45
CA LEU A 454 -3.64 12.27 -0.16
C LEU A 454 -4.80 13.00 0.52
N LEU A 455 -4.57 13.53 1.71
CA LEU A 455 -5.53 14.43 2.31
C LEU A 455 -5.65 15.68 1.42
N PRO A 456 -6.86 16.23 1.24
CA PRO A 456 -7.06 17.44 0.44
C PRO A 456 -6.37 18.68 1.03
N TYR A 457 -5.63 18.52 2.14
CA TYR A 457 -4.97 19.54 2.92
C TYR A 457 -3.60 19.09 3.46
N ALA A 458 -2.67 20.03 3.56
CA ALA A 458 -1.35 19.77 4.12
C ALA A 458 -1.42 19.72 5.66
N VAL A 459 -1.13 18.56 6.25
CA VAL A 459 -0.96 18.42 7.71
C VAL A 459 0.53 18.61 8.03
N PRO A 460 0.96 19.69 8.71
CA PRO A 460 2.34 19.84 9.12
C PRO A 460 2.67 18.86 10.25
N TYR A 461 3.36 17.77 9.92
CA TYR A 461 3.73 16.74 10.88
C TYR A 461 5.23 16.74 11.21
N LYS A 462 5.55 16.25 12.40
CA LYS A 462 6.89 15.84 12.79
C LYS A 462 6.85 14.40 13.28
N PHE A 463 7.52 13.52 12.55
CA PHE A 463 7.75 12.15 12.99
C PHE A 463 8.68 12.13 14.22
N VAL A 464 8.18 11.64 15.34
CA VAL A 464 8.92 11.37 16.58
C VAL A 464 8.98 9.85 16.76
N PRO A 465 10.16 9.22 16.71
CA PRO A 465 10.26 7.79 16.93
C PRO A 465 9.91 7.43 18.38
N TYR A 466 9.11 6.38 18.54
CA TYR A 466 8.75 5.78 19.82
C TYR A 466 9.56 4.50 20.06
N GLY A 467 10.11 4.35 21.27
CA GLY A 467 10.97 3.24 21.67
C GLY A 467 12.47 3.53 21.70
N ASP A 468 13.21 2.69 22.42
CA ASP A 468 14.67 2.77 22.60
C ASP A 468 15.47 2.34 21.35
N GLY A 469 14.82 1.67 20.39
CA GLY A 469 15.46 1.12 19.19
C GLY A 469 16.19 -0.20 19.43
N GLN A 470 16.09 -0.78 20.62
CA GLN A 470 16.64 -2.11 20.97
C GLN A 470 15.54 -3.12 21.29
N ASN A 471 14.47 -2.69 21.95
CA ASN A 471 13.32 -3.51 22.29
C ASN A 471 12.09 -3.03 21.50
N ASN A 472 11.18 -3.95 21.23
CA ASN A 472 9.92 -3.59 20.60
C ASN A 472 9.01 -2.90 21.64
N PRO A 473 8.65 -1.62 21.45
CA PRO A 473 7.92 -0.86 22.46
C PRO A 473 6.44 -1.26 22.51
N SER A 474 5.77 -1.00 23.63
CA SER A 474 4.36 -1.35 23.80
C SER A 474 3.45 -0.41 23.01
N ASN A 475 2.71 -0.93 22.03
CA ASN A 475 1.73 -0.15 21.29
C ASN A 475 0.56 0.33 22.18
N THR A 476 0.23 -0.41 23.25
CA THR A 476 -0.80 0.03 24.21
C THR A 476 -0.31 1.25 25.01
N GLU A 477 0.98 1.29 25.38
CA GLU A 477 1.54 2.46 26.05
C GLU A 477 1.66 3.67 25.10
N LEU A 478 1.98 3.44 23.81
CA LEU A 478 1.94 4.49 22.79
C LEU A 478 0.55 5.13 22.70
N VAL A 479 -0.50 4.30 22.66
CA VAL A 479 -1.90 4.77 22.65
C VAL A 479 -2.23 5.55 23.93
N ARG A 480 -1.77 5.09 25.10
CA ARG A 480 -1.95 5.82 26.36
C ARG A 480 -1.27 7.20 26.33
N LEU A 481 -0.10 7.31 25.70
CA LEU A 481 0.61 8.58 25.55
C LEU A 481 -0.11 9.58 24.64
N ILE A 482 -0.97 9.12 23.71
CA ILE A 482 -1.87 9.98 22.94
C ILE A 482 -2.92 10.59 23.87
N THR A 483 -3.57 9.77 24.71
CA THR A 483 -4.56 10.26 25.68
C THR A 483 -3.95 11.21 26.72
N ALA A 484 -2.67 11.04 27.05
CA ALA A 484 -1.93 11.92 27.94
C ALA A 484 -1.44 13.22 27.26
N GLY A 485 -1.71 13.43 25.97
CA GLY A 485 -1.30 14.62 25.22
C GLY A 485 0.21 14.72 24.94
N VAL A 486 0.95 13.60 25.05
CA VAL A 486 2.39 13.54 24.76
C VAL A 486 2.64 13.44 23.26
N PHE A 487 1.78 12.70 22.56
CA PHE A 487 1.74 12.60 21.09
C PHE A 487 0.37 13.01 20.57
N ASP A 488 0.34 13.68 19.42
CA ASP A 488 -0.91 14.17 18.83
C ASP A 488 -1.66 13.08 18.06
N ALA A 489 -0.93 12.06 17.59
CA ALA A 489 -1.45 10.84 17.01
C ALA A 489 -0.33 9.79 16.95
N ALA A 490 -0.72 8.53 16.74
CA ALA A 490 0.22 7.44 16.52
C ALA A 490 -0.08 6.80 15.17
N VAL A 491 0.96 6.78 14.34
CA VAL A 491 0.89 6.31 12.96
C VAL A 491 1.91 5.20 12.81
N GLY A 492 1.44 4.01 12.44
CA GLY A 492 2.26 2.81 12.45
C GLY A 492 1.42 1.54 12.38
N ASP A 493 2.09 0.41 12.54
CA ASP A 493 1.57 -0.95 12.67
C ASP A 493 0.84 -1.17 14.01
N ILE A 494 -0.21 -0.37 14.24
CA ILE A 494 -0.98 -0.40 15.49
C ILE A 494 -2.23 -1.22 15.26
N THR A 495 -2.26 -2.43 15.83
CA THR A 495 -3.46 -3.28 15.85
C THR A 495 -4.60 -2.59 16.59
N ILE A 496 -5.75 -2.53 15.94
CA ILE A 496 -7.01 -2.08 16.54
C ILE A 496 -7.49 -3.19 17.49
N THR A 497 -7.62 -2.88 18.79
CA THR A 497 -8.13 -3.81 19.82
C THR A 497 -9.19 -3.14 20.67
N THR A 498 -10.11 -3.92 21.24
CA THR A 498 -11.20 -3.42 22.09
C THR A 498 -10.72 -2.60 23.29
N GLU A 499 -9.53 -2.91 23.83
CA GLU A 499 -8.94 -2.14 24.92
C GLU A 499 -8.51 -0.74 24.45
N ARG A 500 -7.88 -0.65 23.27
CA ARG A 500 -7.35 0.60 22.71
C ARG A 500 -8.45 1.50 22.15
N THR A 501 -9.51 0.93 21.56
CA THR A 501 -10.67 1.70 21.07
C THR A 501 -11.44 2.40 22.18
N LYS A 502 -11.27 1.98 23.45
CA LYS A 502 -11.81 2.71 24.61
C LYS A 502 -10.99 3.96 24.97
N MET A 503 -9.78 4.08 24.46
CA MET A 503 -8.85 5.16 24.78
C MET A 503 -8.76 6.20 23.65
N VAL A 504 -8.81 5.76 22.40
CA VAL A 504 -8.52 6.56 21.20
C VAL A 504 -9.42 6.15 20.04
N ASP A 505 -9.59 7.06 19.08
CA ASP A 505 -10.26 6.78 17.82
C ASP A 505 -9.25 6.26 16.79
N PHE A 506 -9.68 5.24 16.05
CA PHE A 506 -8.88 4.65 14.97
C PHE A 506 -9.45 5.01 13.61
N THR A 507 -8.58 5.07 12.61
CA THR A 507 -9.01 5.05 11.21
C THR A 507 -9.61 3.69 10.85
N GLN A 508 -10.29 3.63 9.70
CA GLN A 508 -10.52 2.36 9.00
C GLN A 508 -9.19 1.61 8.84
N PRO A 509 -9.18 0.27 8.99
CA PRO A 509 -7.96 -0.50 8.90
C PRO A 509 -7.38 -0.40 7.49
N TYR A 510 -6.12 0.00 7.37
CA TYR A 510 -5.45 0.10 6.07
C TYR A 510 -4.82 -1.23 5.64
N THR A 511 -4.75 -2.21 6.54
CA THR A 511 -4.40 -3.60 6.22
C THR A 511 -5.09 -4.53 7.21
N GLU A 512 -5.63 -5.63 6.71
CA GLU A 512 -6.09 -6.74 7.54
C GLU A 512 -4.87 -7.57 7.94
N SER A 513 -4.75 -7.88 9.23
CA SER A 513 -3.62 -8.65 9.74
C SER A 513 -3.95 -9.29 11.09
N GLY A 514 -4.54 -10.47 11.06
CA GLY A 514 -4.76 -11.31 12.24
C GLY A 514 -3.58 -12.19 12.61
N LEU A 515 -3.71 -12.89 13.73
CA LEU A 515 -2.69 -13.80 14.27
C LEU A 515 -2.70 -15.12 13.50
N VAL A 516 -1.51 -15.55 13.13
CA VAL A 516 -1.25 -16.83 12.46
C VAL A 516 -0.18 -17.63 13.21
N VAL A 517 -0.20 -18.95 13.05
CA VAL A 517 0.80 -19.85 13.63
C VAL A 517 1.85 -20.19 12.58
N VAL A 518 3.12 -20.04 12.94
CA VAL A 518 4.26 -20.43 12.10
C VAL A 518 4.99 -21.59 12.75
N ALA A 519 5.25 -22.63 11.95
CA ALA A 519 6.01 -23.80 12.38
C ALA A 519 7.05 -24.20 11.33
N SER A 520 8.08 -24.91 11.77
CA SER A 520 9.04 -25.53 10.85
C SER A 520 8.36 -26.65 10.05
N VAL A 521 8.67 -26.70 8.76
CA VAL A 521 8.24 -27.77 7.86
C VAL A 521 9.43 -28.62 7.47
N LYS A 522 9.25 -29.94 7.59
CA LYS A 522 10.19 -30.90 7.03
C LYS A 522 9.65 -31.36 5.70
N LYS A 523 10.52 -31.37 4.68
CA LYS A 523 10.23 -32.10 3.45
C LYS A 523 10.16 -33.57 3.82
N THR A 524 9.00 -34.16 3.63
CA THR A 524 8.82 -35.60 3.84
C THR A 524 9.54 -36.29 2.68
N ASP A 525 10.72 -36.85 2.94
CA ASP A 525 11.44 -37.62 1.93
C ASP A 525 10.55 -38.76 1.41
N SER A 526 10.61 -38.99 0.10
CA SER A 526 9.79 -40.00 -0.57
C SER A 526 9.90 -41.36 0.12
N ASN A 527 8.76 -41.90 0.57
CA ASN A 527 8.69 -43.23 1.18
C ASN A 527 8.89 -44.33 0.11
N ALA A 528 9.84 -45.23 0.32
CA ALA A 528 10.13 -46.36 -0.59
C ALA A 528 8.96 -47.38 -0.68
N TRP A 529 8.02 -47.32 0.27
CA TRP A 529 6.81 -48.15 0.34
C TRP A 529 5.54 -47.38 0.00
N ALA A 530 5.65 -46.24 -0.70
CA ALA A 530 4.51 -45.41 -1.10
C ALA A 530 3.45 -46.16 -1.92
N PHE A 531 3.77 -47.32 -2.51
CA PHE A 531 2.79 -48.16 -3.21
C PHE A 531 1.81 -48.90 -2.26
N LEU A 532 2.10 -48.99 -0.96
CA LEU A 532 1.18 -49.62 0.02
C LEU A 532 0.24 -48.62 0.71
N THR A 533 0.52 -47.31 0.60
CA THR A 533 -0.24 -46.25 1.27
C THR A 533 -1.62 -45.91 0.67
N PRO A 534 -1.94 -46.18 -0.61
CA PRO A 534 -3.25 -45.83 -1.18
C PRO A 534 -4.45 -46.45 -0.46
N PHE A 535 -4.25 -47.59 0.22
CA PHE A 535 -5.28 -48.25 1.02
C PHE A 535 -4.83 -48.45 2.47
N THR A 536 -5.78 -48.36 3.39
CA THR A 536 -5.54 -48.67 4.80
C THR A 536 -5.22 -50.16 4.97
N PRO A 537 -4.48 -50.57 6.03
CA PRO A 537 -4.25 -51.98 6.32
C PRO A 537 -5.54 -52.80 6.43
N MET A 538 -6.61 -52.17 6.93
CA MET A 538 -7.95 -52.76 6.99
C MET A 538 -8.50 -53.06 5.59
N MET A 539 -8.40 -52.12 4.65
CA MET A 539 -8.84 -52.32 3.27
C MET A 539 -8.05 -53.42 2.55
N TRP A 540 -6.73 -53.48 2.74
CA TRP A 540 -5.91 -54.58 2.22
C TRP A 540 -6.36 -55.94 2.75
N THR A 541 -6.66 -56.02 4.04
CA THR A 541 -7.10 -57.26 4.70
C THR A 541 -8.47 -57.71 4.21
N VAL A 542 -9.45 -56.80 4.16
CA VAL A 542 -10.80 -57.11 3.66
C VAL A 542 -10.73 -57.57 2.20
N THR A 543 -9.96 -56.87 1.38
CA THR A 543 -9.76 -57.22 -0.03
C THR A 543 -9.17 -58.63 -0.17
N ALA A 544 -8.12 -58.97 0.58
CA ALA A 544 -7.51 -60.30 0.58
C ALA A 544 -8.48 -61.41 1.01
N ILE A 545 -9.31 -61.15 2.04
CA ILE A 545 -10.33 -62.11 2.50
C ILE A 545 -11.38 -62.35 1.41
N PHE A 546 -11.88 -61.29 0.79
CA PHE A 546 -12.88 -61.40 -0.29
C PHE A 546 -12.32 -62.09 -1.53
N PHE A 547 -11.04 -61.88 -1.87
CA PHE A 547 -10.36 -62.66 -2.91
C PHE A 547 -10.44 -64.17 -2.59
N LEU A 548 -10.05 -64.59 -1.39
CA LEU A 548 -10.13 -66.01 -1.00
C LEU A 548 -11.56 -66.56 -0.98
N LEU A 549 -12.53 -65.76 -0.50
CA LEU A 549 -13.94 -66.14 -0.44
C LEU A 549 -14.53 -66.34 -1.84
N VAL A 550 -14.34 -65.39 -2.75
CA VAL A 550 -14.85 -65.49 -4.12
C VAL A 550 -14.16 -66.62 -4.86
N GLY A 551 -12.85 -66.81 -4.67
CA GLY A 551 -12.12 -67.96 -5.17
C GLY A 551 -12.71 -69.30 -4.72
N ALA A 552 -13.09 -69.41 -3.44
CA ALA A 552 -13.74 -70.60 -2.90
C ALA A 552 -15.17 -70.79 -3.46
N VAL A 553 -15.95 -69.72 -3.61
CA VAL A 553 -17.31 -69.78 -4.18
C VAL A 553 -17.27 -70.21 -5.65
N VAL A 554 -16.39 -69.61 -6.46
CA VAL A 554 -16.19 -70.01 -7.86
C VAL A 554 -15.71 -71.45 -7.92
N TRP A 555 -14.79 -71.87 -7.04
CA TRP A 555 -14.38 -73.25 -6.94
C TRP A 555 -15.56 -74.19 -6.66
N ILE A 556 -16.41 -73.92 -5.66
CA ILE A 556 -17.58 -74.75 -5.36
C ILE A 556 -18.51 -74.89 -6.58
N LEU A 557 -18.75 -73.77 -7.29
CA LEU A 557 -19.67 -73.73 -8.43
C LEU A 557 -19.09 -74.40 -9.70
N GLU A 558 -17.77 -74.34 -9.90
CA GLU A 558 -17.08 -74.91 -11.07
C GLU A 558 -16.56 -76.33 -10.82
N HIS A 559 -16.35 -76.76 -9.56
CA HIS A 559 -15.73 -78.05 -9.21
C HIS A 559 -16.45 -79.27 -9.80
N ARG A 560 -17.78 -79.17 -9.94
CA ARG A 560 -18.60 -80.26 -10.51
C ARG A 560 -18.62 -80.28 -12.04
N LEU A 561 -18.38 -79.14 -12.69
CA LEU A 561 -18.66 -78.94 -14.12
C LEU A 561 -17.41 -78.70 -14.97
N ASN A 562 -16.29 -78.34 -14.35
CA ASN A 562 -15.10 -77.87 -15.04
C ASN A 562 -13.86 -78.68 -14.64
N ASP A 563 -13.22 -79.32 -15.63
CA ASP A 563 -12.06 -80.18 -15.40
C ASP A 563 -10.79 -79.36 -15.03
N ASP A 564 -10.74 -78.07 -15.34
CA ASP A 564 -9.62 -77.18 -14.98
C ASP A 564 -9.49 -76.98 -13.46
N PHE A 565 -10.60 -77.12 -12.73
CA PHE A 565 -10.65 -77.02 -11.26
C PHE A 565 -10.53 -78.38 -10.54
N ARG A 566 -10.16 -79.45 -11.28
CA ARG A 566 -9.94 -80.81 -10.75
C ARG A 566 -8.46 -81.17 -10.58
N GLY A 567 -8.18 -82.09 -9.65
CA GLY A 567 -6.82 -82.58 -9.36
C GLY A 567 -6.63 -82.97 -7.89
N PRO A 568 -5.41 -83.38 -7.48
CA PRO A 568 -5.08 -83.63 -6.08
C PRO A 568 -5.24 -82.34 -5.23
N PRO A 569 -5.53 -82.43 -3.92
CA PRO A 569 -5.90 -81.28 -3.08
C PRO A 569 -4.87 -80.15 -3.11
N LYS A 570 -3.57 -80.46 -3.24
CA LYS A 570 -2.51 -79.46 -3.40
C LYS A 570 -2.61 -78.66 -4.71
N LYS A 571 -3.03 -79.29 -5.81
CA LYS A 571 -3.24 -78.63 -7.10
C LYS A 571 -4.50 -77.76 -7.07
N GLN A 572 -5.56 -78.22 -6.41
CA GLN A 572 -6.81 -77.47 -6.29
C GLN A 572 -6.62 -76.15 -5.54
N VAL A 573 -5.95 -76.19 -4.38
CA VAL A 573 -5.64 -74.97 -3.61
C VAL A 573 -4.77 -74.00 -4.43
N ALA A 574 -3.80 -74.53 -5.19
CA ALA A 574 -2.98 -73.71 -6.08
C ALA A 574 -3.80 -73.07 -7.22
N THR A 575 -4.73 -73.81 -7.84
CA THR A 575 -5.62 -73.28 -8.88
C THR A 575 -6.56 -72.21 -8.33
N ILE A 576 -7.12 -72.37 -7.12
CA ILE A 576 -7.97 -71.36 -6.47
C ILE A 576 -7.20 -70.06 -6.26
N LEU A 577 -6.00 -70.15 -5.66
CA LEU A 577 -5.17 -68.98 -5.38
C LEU A 577 -4.69 -68.31 -6.66
N TRP A 578 -4.30 -69.09 -7.68
CA TRP A 578 -3.85 -68.58 -8.97
C TRP A 578 -4.97 -67.88 -9.74
N PHE A 579 -6.13 -68.53 -9.88
CA PHE A 579 -7.31 -67.98 -10.55
C PHE A 579 -7.74 -66.65 -9.92
N THR A 580 -7.87 -66.66 -8.60
CA THR A 580 -8.25 -65.49 -7.80
C THR A 580 -7.27 -64.33 -7.99
N PHE A 581 -5.97 -64.59 -7.95
CA PHE A 581 -4.94 -63.58 -8.16
C PHE A 581 -4.92 -63.04 -9.61
N SER A 582 -5.12 -63.92 -10.59
CA SER A 582 -5.19 -63.57 -12.02
C SER A 582 -6.36 -62.65 -12.37
N THR A 583 -7.50 -62.76 -11.67
CA THR A 583 -8.64 -61.85 -11.86
C THR A 583 -8.30 -60.40 -11.50
N MET A 584 -7.39 -60.16 -10.55
CA MET A 584 -6.96 -58.82 -10.12
C MET A 584 -6.27 -58.03 -11.25
N PHE A 585 -5.55 -58.72 -12.14
CA PHE A 585 -4.77 -58.13 -13.23
C PHE A 585 -5.42 -58.29 -14.61
N PHE A 586 -6.72 -58.64 -14.65
CA PHE A 586 -7.46 -58.94 -15.89
C PHE A 586 -6.79 -60.03 -16.76
N ALA A 587 -6.01 -60.93 -16.16
CA ALA A 587 -5.29 -62.00 -16.84
C ALA A 587 -6.03 -63.35 -16.72
N HIS A 588 -7.29 -63.40 -17.17
CA HIS A 588 -8.13 -64.59 -17.03
C HIS A 588 -7.63 -65.74 -17.90
N ARG A 589 -7.26 -66.88 -17.31
CA ARG A 589 -6.68 -68.02 -18.03
C ARG A 589 -7.60 -69.24 -18.09
N GLU A 590 -8.35 -69.53 -17.04
CA GLU A 590 -9.28 -70.66 -16.96
C GLU A 590 -10.70 -70.24 -17.40
N ASN A 591 -11.40 -71.00 -18.25
CA ASN A 591 -12.76 -70.60 -18.69
C ASN A 591 -13.82 -71.04 -17.66
N THR A 592 -14.72 -70.14 -17.23
CA THR A 592 -15.85 -70.52 -16.36
C THR A 592 -17.02 -71.07 -17.17
N VAL A 593 -17.49 -72.26 -16.81
CA VAL A 593 -18.55 -72.99 -17.54
C VAL A 593 -19.92 -72.75 -16.90
N SER A 594 -19.99 -72.57 -15.57
CA SER A 594 -21.22 -72.41 -14.81
C SER A 594 -21.88 -71.04 -15.06
N THR A 595 -23.18 -71.01 -15.30
CA THR A 595 -23.96 -69.76 -15.44
C THR A 595 -23.97 -68.95 -14.14
N LEU A 596 -24.10 -69.62 -12.99
CA LEU A 596 -23.99 -68.99 -11.67
C LEU A 596 -22.56 -68.52 -11.38
N GLY A 597 -21.55 -69.30 -11.80
CA GLY A 597 -20.14 -68.93 -11.69
C GLY A 597 -19.81 -67.66 -12.48
N ARG A 598 -20.33 -67.54 -13.71
CA ARG A 598 -20.19 -66.33 -14.55
C ARG A 598 -20.85 -65.10 -13.95
N PHE A 599 -22.01 -65.26 -13.30
CA PHE A 599 -22.69 -64.14 -12.64
C PHE A 599 -21.88 -63.61 -11.45
N VAL A 600 -21.38 -64.50 -10.59
CA VAL A 600 -20.51 -64.13 -9.47
C VAL A 600 -19.21 -63.49 -9.98
N LEU A 601 -18.62 -64.05 -11.02
CA LEU A 601 -17.41 -63.52 -11.66
C LEU A 601 -17.62 -62.11 -12.24
N LEU A 602 -18.74 -61.84 -12.91
CA LEU A 602 -19.04 -60.54 -13.50
C LEU A 602 -19.12 -59.45 -12.42
N ILE A 603 -19.84 -59.72 -11.32
CA ILE A 603 -19.91 -58.81 -10.18
C ILE A 603 -18.51 -58.60 -9.58
N TRP A 604 -17.74 -59.68 -9.42
CA TRP A 604 -16.38 -59.61 -8.89
C TRP A 604 -15.44 -58.77 -9.76
N LEU A 605 -15.47 -58.95 -11.07
CA LEU A 605 -14.67 -58.16 -12.02
C LEU A 605 -15.03 -56.66 -11.97
N PHE A 606 -16.31 -56.32 -11.75
CA PHE A 606 -16.71 -54.94 -11.53
C PHE A 606 -16.15 -54.35 -10.23
N VAL A 607 -16.15 -55.14 -9.15
CA VAL A 607 -15.54 -54.73 -7.86
C VAL A 607 -14.03 -54.54 -8.02
N VAL A 608 -13.33 -55.49 -8.67
CA VAL A 608 -11.88 -55.40 -8.95
C VAL A 608 -11.55 -54.19 -9.81
N LEU A 609 -12.39 -53.86 -10.81
CA LEU A 609 -12.23 -52.66 -11.63
C LEU A 609 -12.23 -51.39 -10.75
N ILE A 610 -13.22 -51.24 -9.87
CA ILE A 610 -13.31 -50.09 -8.97
C ILE A 610 -12.10 -50.03 -8.04
N ILE A 611 -11.70 -51.15 -7.44
CA ILE A 611 -10.53 -51.21 -6.54
C ILE A 611 -9.26 -50.78 -7.28
N ASN A 612 -9.03 -51.28 -8.50
CA ASN A 612 -7.86 -50.90 -9.30
C ASN A 612 -7.88 -49.42 -9.71
N SER A 613 -9.03 -48.89 -10.14
CA SER A 613 -9.18 -47.47 -10.50
C SER A 613 -9.00 -46.55 -9.29
N SER A 614 -9.53 -46.91 -8.12
CA SER A 614 -9.34 -46.13 -6.89
C SER A 614 -7.90 -46.18 -6.39
N TYR A 615 -7.23 -47.32 -6.52
CA TYR A 615 -5.81 -47.47 -6.20
C TYR A 615 -4.93 -46.57 -7.08
N THR A 616 -5.13 -46.60 -8.40
CA THR A 616 -4.34 -45.78 -9.33
C THR A 616 -4.59 -44.28 -9.11
N ALA A 617 -5.85 -43.85 -8.98
CA ALA A 617 -6.18 -42.45 -8.71
C ALA A 617 -5.54 -41.93 -7.41
N SER A 618 -5.62 -42.73 -6.33
CA SER A 618 -5.05 -42.37 -5.03
C SER A 618 -3.53 -42.34 -5.06
N LEU A 619 -2.88 -43.32 -5.70
CA LEU A 619 -1.43 -43.36 -5.85
C LEU A 619 -0.93 -42.16 -6.68
N THR A 620 -1.60 -41.84 -7.78
CA THR A 620 -1.27 -40.67 -8.60
C THR A 620 -1.42 -39.37 -7.80
N SER A 621 -2.49 -39.20 -7.02
CA SER A 621 -2.66 -38.01 -6.16
C SER A 621 -1.58 -37.88 -5.08
N ILE A 622 -1.13 -38.99 -4.50
CA ILE A 622 -0.08 -38.99 -3.48
C ILE A 622 1.29 -38.64 -4.10
N LEU A 623 1.55 -39.10 -5.33
CA LEU A 623 2.80 -38.85 -6.04
C LEU A 623 2.88 -37.43 -6.65
N THR A 624 1.76 -36.77 -6.90
CA THR A 624 1.74 -35.41 -7.49
C THR A 624 1.74 -34.29 -6.45
N VAL A 625 1.34 -34.54 -5.20
CA VAL A 625 1.29 -33.53 -4.14
C VAL A 625 2.52 -33.66 -3.23
N GLN A 626 3.43 -32.67 -3.28
CA GLN A 626 4.49 -32.55 -2.27
C GLN A 626 3.85 -32.21 -0.91
N GLN A 627 3.79 -33.17 0.01
CA GLN A 627 3.33 -32.92 1.38
C GLN A 627 4.48 -32.38 2.24
N LEU A 628 4.44 -31.08 2.55
CA LEU A 628 5.20 -30.51 3.66
C LEU A 628 4.48 -30.91 4.96
N SER A 629 5.12 -31.76 5.76
CA SER A 629 4.52 -32.24 7.01
C SER A 629 5.03 -31.39 8.18
N SER A 630 4.10 -30.72 8.86
CA SER A 630 4.34 -30.13 10.19
C SER A 630 3.49 -30.87 11.24
N PRO A 631 4.04 -31.18 12.43
CA PRO A 631 3.27 -31.79 13.52
C PRO A 631 2.20 -30.84 14.09
N ILE A 632 2.30 -29.54 13.84
CA ILE A 632 1.38 -28.51 14.32
C ILE A 632 0.43 -28.16 13.18
N LYS A 633 -0.89 -28.32 13.38
CA LYS A 633 -1.91 -28.03 12.36
C LYS A 633 -2.59 -26.66 12.52
N GLY A 634 -2.29 -25.93 13.60
CA GLY A 634 -2.87 -24.63 13.91
C GLY A 634 -2.94 -24.38 15.42
N ILE A 635 -3.72 -23.38 15.82
CA ILE A 635 -3.84 -22.95 17.23
C ILE A 635 -4.42 -24.04 18.13
N GLU A 636 -5.42 -24.80 17.67
CA GLU A 636 -6.05 -25.90 18.43
C GLU A 636 -5.04 -26.99 18.83
N SER A 637 -4.06 -27.27 17.96
CA SER A 637 -2.99 -28.21 18.28
C SER A 637 -2.11 -27.69 19.41
N LEU A 638 -1.80 -26.38 19.39
CA LEU A 638 -0.94 -25.74 20.39
C LEU A 638 -1.60 -25.63 21.77
N VAL A 639 -2.91 -25.43 21.83
CA VAL A 639 -3.68 -25.42 23.09
C VAL A 639 -3.56 -26.77 23.80
N ASN A 640 -3.66 -27.87 23.05
CA ASN A 640 -3.59 -29.23 23.60
C ASN A 640 -2.15 -29.71 23.89
N MET A 641 -1.15 -29.08 23.27
CA MET A 641 0.27 -29.36 23.53
C MET A 641 0.77 -28.64 24.78
N LYS A 642 1.90 -29.09 25.34
CA LYS A 642 2.59 -28.44 26.49
C LYS A 642 3.86 -27.68 26.10
N GLU A 643 4.13 -27.58 24.79
CA GLU A 643 5.39 -27.04 24.28
C GLU A 643 5.45 -25.51 24.37
N PRO A 644 6.67 -24.92 24.40
CA PRO A 644 6.86 -23.46 24.41
C PRO A 644 6.43 -22.81 23.09
N ILE A 645 5.80 -21.65 23.18
CA ILE A 645 5.26 -20.89 22.05
C ILE A 645 5.93 -19.51 22.03
N GLY A 646 6.57 -19.18 20.92
CA GLY A 646 7.16 -17.87 20.69
C GLY A 646 6.11 -16.83 20.30
N TYR A 647 6.28 -15.59 20.74
CA TYR A 647 5.47 -14.45 20.27
C TYR A 647 6.32 -13.18 20.20
N LEU A 648 5.89 -12.20 19.40
CA LEU A 648 6.59 -10.92 19.30
C LEU A 648 6.44 -10.11 20.59
N GLN A 649 7.56 -9.71 21.20
CA GLN A 649 7.54 -8.83 22.37
C GLN A 649 6.82 -7.50 22.04
N GLY A 650 6.00 -6.99 22.97
CA GLY A 650 5.23 -5.75 22.77
C GLY A 650 3.97 -5.90 21.91
N SER A 651 3.71 -7.09 21.33
CA SER A 651 2.48 -7.40 20.60
C SER A 651 1.30 -7.68 21.55
N PHE A 652 0.09 -7.42 21.06
CA PHE A 652 -1.16 -7.82 21.73
C PHE A 652 -1.35 -9.34 21.78
N ALA A 653 -0.57 -10.11 20.99
CA ALA A 653 -0.62 -11.57 20.97
C ALA A 653 -0.46 -12.18 22.37
N ARG A 654 0.35 -11.59 23.25
CA ARG A 654 0.56 -12.10 24.62
C ARG A 654 -0.74 -12.10 25.43
N SER A 655 -1.41 -10.95 25.53
CA SER A 655 -2.65 -10.84 26.29
C SER A 655 -3.74 -11.70 25.65
N TYR A 656 -3.86 -11.69 24.32
CA TYR A 656 -4.82 -12.54 23.62
C TYR A 656 -4.62 -14.06 23.89
N LEU A 657 -3.38 -14.55 23.88
CA LEU A 657 -3.09 -15.96 24.15
C LEU A 657 -3.37 -16.37 25.60
N ILE A 658 -3.21 -15.45 26.55
CA ILE A 658 -3.47 -15.70 27.98
C ILE A 658 -4.97 -15.58 28.28
N ASP A 659 -5.56 -14.43 27.93
CA ASP A 659 -6.89 -14.01 28.38
C ASP A 659 -8.01 -14.67 27.57
N GLU A 660 -7.84 -14.83 26.25
CA GLU A 660 -8.89 -15.35 25.35
C GLU A 660 -8.69 -16.84 25.01
N ILE A 661 -7.44 -17.28 24.80
CA ILE A 661 -7.13 -18.67 24.43
C ILE A 661 -6.85 -19.56 25.65
N GLY A 662 -6.44 -18.99 26.78
CA GLY A 662 -6.15 -19.74 28.01
C GLY A 662 -4.80 -20.46 28.03
N ILE A 663 -3.80 -19.99 27.27
CA ILE A 663 -2.44 -20.53 27.32
C ILE A 663 -1.70 -19.96 28.53
N HIS A 664 -1.21 -20.86 29.38
CA HIS A 664 -0.46 -20.48 30.57
C HIS A 664 0.82 -19.69 30.24
N GLU A 665 1.07 -18.62 30.97
CA GLU A 665 2.16 -17.67 30.72
C GLU A 665 3.55 -18.33 30.67
N SER A 666 3.79 -19.35 31.49
CA SER A 666 5.08 -20.08 31.53
C SER A 666 5.47 -20.75 30.21
N ARG A 667 4.52 -20.92 29.28
CA ARG A 667 4.78 -21.49 27.94
C ARG A 667 5.14 -20.41 26.91
N LEU A 668 4.89 -19.14 27.21
CA LEU A 668 5.06 -18.06 26.25
C LEU A 668 6.49 -17.51 26.32
N VAL A 669 7.18 -17.55 25.19
CA VAL A 669 8.57 -17.08 25.05
C VAL A 669 8.57 -15.77 24.26
N PRO A 670 8.94 -14.63 24.88
CA PRO A 670 9.05 -13.37 24.16
C PRO A 670 10.25 -13.39 23.21
N LEU A 671 10.01 -13.08 21.95
CA LEU A 671 11.04 -12.99 20.90
C LEU A 671 11.08 -11.56 20.37
N LYS A 672 12.28 -11.03 20.13
CA LYS A 672 12.48 -9.61 19.77
C LYS A 672 12.74 -9.41 18.29
N THR A 673 13.55 -10.28 17.69
CA THR A 673 14.00 -10.10 16.30
C THR A 673 13.59 -11.28 15.42
N PRO A 674 13.47 -11.06 14.10
CA PRO A 674 13.24 -12.14 13.16
C PRO A 674 14.33 -13.22 13.23
N GLU A 675 15.60 -12.86 13.45
CA GLU A 675 16.73 -13.80 13.52
C GLU A 675 16.68 -14.67 14.77
N GLU A 676 16.34 -14.07 15.91
CA GLU A 676 16.12 -14.79 17.17
C GLU A 676 14.95 -15.78 17.00
N THR A 677 13.88 -15.33 16.35
CA THR A 677 12.70 -16.15 16.05
C THR A 677 13.05 -17.36 15.18
N ALA A 678 13.80 -17.16 14.09
CA ALA A 678 14.23 -18.25 13.23
C ALA A 678 15.09 -19.27 13.98
N LYS A 679 16.08 -18.80 14.76
CA LYS A 679 16.93 -19.68 15.60
C LYS A 679 16.12 -20.45 16.64
N ALA A 680 15.11 -19.82 17.23
CA ALA A 680 14.24 -20.47 18.21
C ALA A 680 13.37 -21.56 17.56
N LEU A 681 12.84 -21.32 16.36
CA LEU A 681 12.08 -22.31 15.58
C LEU A 681 12.98 -23.46 15.07
N GLU A 682 14.21 -23.16 14.64
CA GLU A 682 15.18 -24.17 14.19
C GLU A 682 15.63 -25.11 15.32
N LYS A 683 15.87 -24.56 16.51
CA LYS A 683 16.21 -25.36 17.70
C LYS A 683 15.06 -26.31 18.07
N GLY A 684 13.82 -25.85 17.92
CA GLY A 684 12.63 -26.57 18.34
C GLY A 684 12.52 -26.72 19.87
N PRO A 685 11.39 -27.23 20.37
CA PRO A 685 11.08 -27.24 21.80
C PRO A 685 12.03 -28.13 22.62
N GLN A 686 12.60 -29.18 22.02
CA GLN A 686 13.50 -30.12 22.70
C GLN A 686 14.90 -29.55 22.97
N LYS A 687 15.37 -28.57 22.17
CA LYS A 687 16.71 -27.98 22.29
C LYS A 687 16.68 -26.57 22.88
N GLY A 688 15.66 -26.27 23.69
CA GLY A 688 15.47 -24.96 24.32
C GLY A 688 15.02 -23.86 23.35
N GLY A 689 14.39 -24.23 22.23
CA GLY A 689 13.71 -23.32 21.31
C GLY A 689 12.19 -23.33 21.53
N VAL A 690 11.44 -22.94 20.50
CA VAL A 690 9.97 -22.90 20.52
C VAL A 690 9.38 -23.89 19.52
N ALA A 691 8.18 -24.39 19.81
CA ALA A 691 7.44 -25.27 18.91
C ALA A 691 6.83 -24.53 17.73
N ALA A 692 6.29 -23.35 18.01
CA ALA A 692 5.68 -22.47 17.04
C ALA A 692 5.92 -21.02 17.42
N TYR A 693 5.74 -20.14 16.43
CA TYR A 693 5.77 -18.70 16.58
C TYR A 693 4.43 -18.13 16.16
N ILE A 694 3.82 -17.31 17.03
CA ILE A 694 2.54 -16.65 16.77
C ILE A 694 2.80 -15.16 16.58
N ASN A 695 2.37 -14.64 15.44
CA ASN A 695 2.45 -13.21 15.14
C ASN A 695 1.39 -12.81 14.11
N GLU A 696 1.26 -11.51 13.88
CA GLU A 696 0.36 -10.95 12.88
C GLU A 696 0.82 -11.31 11.46
N ARG A 697 -0.13 -11.63 10.59
CA ARG A 697 0.10 -12.17 9.25
C ARG A 697 1.02 -11.31 8.39
N ALA A 698 0.85 -9.98 8.38
CA ALA A 698 1.68 -9.09 7.59
C ALA A 698 3.18 -9.20 7.95
N TYR A 699 3.52 -9.38 9.24
CA TYR A 699 4.91 -9.64 9.65
C TYR A 699 5.40 -11.03 9.25
N ILE A 700 4.51 -12.02 9.27
CA ILE A 700 4.85 -13.39 8.89
C ILE A 700 5.10 -13.52 7.39
N GLU A 701 4.31 -12.83 6.55
CA GLU A 701 4.54 -12.81 5.10
C GLU A 701 5.93 -12.23 4.78
N LEU A 702 6.33 -11.16 5.48
CA LEU A 702 7.70 -10.65 5.38
C LEU A 702 8.74 -11.67 5.90
N PHE A 703 8.51 -12.29 7.05
CA PHE A 703 9.41 -13.29 7.63
C PHE A 703 9.63 -14.49 6.69
N LEU A 704 8.57 -14.97 6.05
CA LEU A 704 8.58 -16.10 5.12
C LEU A 704 9.12 -15.73 3.74
N SER A 705 9.09 -14.45 3.36
CA SER A 705 9.61 -14.00 2.06
C SER A 705 11.06 -14.46 1.83
N SER A 706 11.88 -14.52 2.88
CA SER A 706 13.30 -14.87 2.84
C SER A 706 13.64 -16.25 3.42
N ARG A 707 12.66 -16.97 3.98
CA ARG A 707 12.88 -18.20 4.77
C ARG A 707 11.85 -19.27 4.44
N CYS A 708 12.22 -20.21 3.59
CA CYS A 708 11.29 -21.23 3.08
C CYS A 708 11.23 -22.51 3.96
N ASP A 709 11.97 -22.57 5.07
CA ASP A 709 11.99 -23.71 6.03
C ASP A 709 10.81 -23.69 7.02
N PHE A 710 10.02 -22.62 6.98
CA PHE A 710 8.85 -22.40 7.82
C PHE A 710 7.62 -22.16 6.96
N THR A 711 6.45 -22.41 7.52
CA THR A 711 5.18 -22.11 6.85
C THR A 711 4.12 -21.69 7.85
N ILE A 712 3.08 -21.01 7.35
CA ILE A 712 1.86 -20.76 8.13
C ILE A 712 1.09 -22.07 8.24
N VAL A 713 0.78 -22.48 9.46
CA VAL A 713 0.00 -23.70 9.76
C VAL A 713 -1.35 -23.33 10.36
N GLY A 714 -2.42 -23.91 9.81
CA GLY A 714 -3.79 -23.62 10.23
C GLY A 714 -4.34 -22.32 9.63
N GLN A 715 -5.51 -21.91 10.14
CA GLN A 715 -6.17 -20.67 9.73
C GLN A 715 -5.82 -19.52 10.66
N GLU A 716 -5.93 -18.31 10.12
CA GLU A 716 -5.89 -17.06 10.88
C GLU A 716 -7.06 -17.03 11.87
N PHE A 717 -6.75 -16.76 13.15
CA PHE A 717 -7.72 -16.91 14.24
C PHE A 717 -8.07 -15.59 14.95
N THR A 718 -7.61 -14.45 14.42
CA THR A 718 -8.14 -13.13 14.75
C THR A 718 -8.44 -12.38 13.45
N LYS A 719 -9.40 -11.46 13.45
CA LYS A 719 -9.72 -10.61 12.30
C LYS A 719 -9.52 -9.14 12.67
N ASN A 720 -8.28 -8.81 12.97
CA ASN A 720 -7.90 -7.44 13.33
C ASN A 720 -7.26 -6.76 12.12
N GLY A 721 -7.21 -5.43 12.17
CA GLY A 721 -6.47 -4.63 11.19
C GLY A 721 -5.56 -3.62 11.86
N TRP A 722 -4.60 -3.11 11.10
CA TRP A 722 -3.80 -1.97 11.53
C TRP A 722 -4.49 -0.67 11.15
N GLY A 723 -4.57 0.25 12.11
CA GLY A 723 -5.14 1.58 11.94
C GLY A 723 -4.26 2.64 12.56
N PHE A 724 -4.42 3.88 12.11
CA PHE A 724 -3.79 5.02 12.77
C PHE A 724 -4.65 5.45 13.95
N ALA A 725 -4.00 5.78 15.07
CA ALA A 725 -4.67 6.14 16.31
C ALA A 725 -4.62 7.65 16.54
N PHE A 726 -5.76 8.24 16.89
CA PHE A 726 -5.95 9.66 17.13
C PHE A 726 -6.68 9.89 18.46
N PRO A 727 -6.51 11.06 19.10
CA PRO A 727 -7.35 11.44 20.24
C PRO A 727 -8.83 11.26 19.91
N PRO A 728 -9.67 10.91 20.90
CA PRO A 728 -11.12 10.83 20.71
C PRO A 728 -11.69 12.10 20.06
N ASP A 729 -12.67 11.92 19.18
CA ASP A 729 -13.35 12.95 18.38
C ASP A 729 -12.44 13.70 17.38
N SER A 730 -11.29 13.11 17.01
CA SER A 730 -10.38 13.71 16.03
C SER A 730 -10.94 13.64 14.61
N PRO A 731 -11.10 14.78 13.90
CA PRO A 731 -11.56 14.78 12.51
C PRO A 731 -10.58 14.06 11.57
N LEU A 732 -9.29 14.04 11.91
CA LEU A 732 -8.27 13.34 11.14
C LEU A 732 -8.52 11.83 11.04
N ALA A 733 -9.15 11.22 12.06
CA ALA A 733 -9.50 9.81 12.01
C ALA A 733 -10.54 9.54 10.91
N VAL A 734 -11.49 10.44 10.74
CA VAL A 734 -12.54 10.36 9.70
C VAL A 734 -11.95 10.63 8.32
N ASP A 735 -11.22 11.73 8.16
CA ASP A 735 -10.67 12.13 6.86
C ASP A 735 -9.66 11.12 6.30
N LEU A 736 -8.78 10.59 7.17
CA LEU A 736 -7.87 9.51 6.77
C LEU A 736 -8.59 8.19 6.52
N SER A 737 -9.70 7.92 7.22
CA SER A 737 -10.52 6.75 6.92
C SER A 737 -11.09 6.81 5.50
N THR A 738 -11.61 7.97 5.10
CA THR A 738 -12.12 8.19 3.73
C THR A 738 -11.00 8.00 2.71
N ALA A 739 -9.82 8.59 2.92
CA ALA A 739 -8.67 8.40 2.04
C ALA A 739 -8.14 6.95 2.01
N ILE A 740 -8.30 6.19 3.10
CA ILE A 740 -7.98 4.75 3.13
C ILE A 740 -8.98 3.96 2.29
N LEU A 741 -10.26 4.26 2.39
CA LEU A 741 -11.32 3.62 1.62
C LEU A 741 -11.19 3.93 0.11
N GLU A 742 -10.94 5.17 -0.28
CA GLU A 742 -10.71 5.54 -1.69
C GLU A 742 -9.55 4.73 -2.32
N LEU A 743 -8.47 4.53 -1.56
CA LEU A 743 -7.34 3.71 -2.02
C LEU A 743 -7.66 2.21 -2.04
N ALA A 744 -8.57 1.75 -1.19
CA ALA A 744 -9.05 0.37 -1.24
C ALA A 744 -9.90 0.16 -2.51
N GLU A 745 -10.81 1.10 -2.80
CA GLU A 745 -11.72 1.06 -3.95
C GLU A 745 -11.00 1.15 -5.30
N ASN A 746 -9.95 1.97 -5.39
CA ASN A 746 -9.17 2.12 -6.63
C ASN A 746 -8.05 1.06 -6.79
N GLY A 747 -7.88 0.18 -5.79
CA GLY A 747 -6.88 -0.90 -5.77
C GLY A 747 -5.43 -0.46 -5.52
N ASP A 748 -5.16 0.82 -5.26
CA ASP A 748 -3.82 1.31 -4.91
C ASP A 748 -3.36 0.75 -3.57
N LEU A 749 -4.27 0.56 -2.61
CA LEU A 749 -3.97 -0.04 -1.31
C LEU A 749 -3.32 -1.43 -1.47
N GLN A 750 -3.88 -2.25 -2.38
CA GLN A 750 -3.33 -3.57 -2.71
C GLN A 750 -1.98 -3.46 -3.43
N ARG A 751 -1.84 -2.55 -4.40
CA ARG A 751 -0.56 -2.37 -5.12
C ARG A 751 0.57 -2.02 -4.17
N ILE A 752 0.27 -1.24 -3.14
CA ILE A 752 1.29 -0.79 -2.21
C ILE A 752 1.56 -1.85 -1.14
N HIS A 753 0.53 -2.60 -0.70
CA HIS A 753 0.71 -3.83 0.06
C HIS A 753 1.69 -4.77 -0.66
N ASP A 754 1.44 -5.09 -1.92
CA ASP A 754 2.28 -6.01 -2.70
C ASP A 754 3.71 -5.48 -2.89
N LYS A 755 3.85 -4.17 -3.14
CA LYS A 755 5.16 -3.52 -3.33
C LYS A 755 6.06 -3.64 -2.10
N TRP A 756 5.50 -3.54 -0.90
CA TRP A 756 6.30 -3.48 0.34
C TRP A 756 6.33 -4.79 1.14
N LEU A 757 5.31 -5.64 1.02
CA LEU A 757 5.18 -6.88 1.81
C LEU A 757 5.47 -8.14 0.97
N LEU A 758 5.21 -8.14 -0.34
CA LEU A 758 5.42 -9.29 -1.24
C LEU A 758 6.73 -9.17 -2.05
N SER A 759 7.85 -9.05 -1.35
CA SER A 759 9.19 -9.25 -1.94
C SER A 759 9.42 -10.74 -2.24
N SER A 760 9.79 -11.07 -3.47
CA SER A 760 9.60 -12.38 -4.10
C SER A 760 10.72 -13.42 -3.90
N ALA A 761 11.32 -13.54 -2.71
CA ALA A 761 12.44 -14.47 -2.53
C ALA A 761 12.03 -15.97 -2.57
N CYS A 762 10.95 -16.40 -1.90
CA CYS A 762 10.48 -17.81 -1.97
C CYS A 762 9.61 -18.16 -3.20
N ARG A 763 9.21 -17.20 -4.06
CA ARG A 763 8.47 -17.52 -5.32
C ARG A 763 9.32 -18.32 -6.31
N SER A 764 10.65 -18.26 -6.22
CA SER A 764 11.54 -19.03 -7.11
C SER A 764 11.52 -20.54 -6.87
N GLN A 765 11.02 -21.01 -5.72
CA GLN A 765 10.82 -22.44 -5.44
C GLN A 765 9.40 -22.92 -5.75
N GLY A 766 8.38 -22.07 -5.56
CA GLY A 766 6.99 -22.42 -5.89
C GLY A 766 6.63 -22.25 -7.38
N ALA A 767 7.27 -21.31 -8.09
CA ALA A 767 7.05 -21.04 -9.51
C ALA A 767 8.07 -21.71 -10.45
N LYS A 768 9.09 -22.39 -9.91
CA LYS A 768 9.66 -23.53 -10.63
C LYS A 768 8.71 -24.71 -10.45
N LEU A 769 7.62 -24.69 -11.23
CA LEU A 769 7.07 -25.90 -11.83
C LEU A 769 8.17 -26.53 -12.72
N GLY A 770 9.27 -26.94 -12.10
CA GLY A 770 10.07 -28.00 -12.66
C GLY A 770 9.16 -29.20 -12.65
N VAL A 771 8.94 -29.80 -13.82
CA VAL A 771 8.29 -31.10 -13.92
C VAL A 771 9.03 -32.05 -12.97
N ASP A 772 8.46 -32.31 -11.80
CA ASP A 772 9.06 -33.20 -10.81
C ASP A 772 9.13 -34.60 -11.42
N ARG A 773 10.36 -35.04 -11.72
CA ARG A 773 10.60 -36.38 -12.25
C ARG A 773 10.52 -37.37 -11.11
N LEU A 774 9.80 -38.48 -11.31
CA LEU A 774 9.76 -39.59 -10.36
C LEU A 774 11.19 -40.09 -10.08
N ASN A 775 11.57 -40.14 -8.80
CA ASN A 775 12.91 -40.52 -8.37
C ASN A 775 12.95 -42.03 -8.07
N LEU A 776 14.10 -42.68 -8.32
CA LEU A 776 14.32 -44.09 -7.99
C LEU A 776 14.07 -44.38 -6.50
N LYS A 777 14.33 -43.40 -5.63
CA LYS A 777 14.06 -43.49 -4.17
C LYS A 777 12.60 -43.84 -3.85
N SER A 778 11.65 -43.39 -4.67
CA SER A 778 10.22 -43.64 -4.47
C SER A 778 9.79 -45.08 -4.76
N PHE A 779 10.56 -45.80 -5.59
CA PHE A 779 10.16 -47.11 -6.12
C PHE A 779 11.16 -48.23 -5.83
N TRP A 780 12.26 -47.96 -5.13
CA TRP A 780 13.29 -48.98 -4.85
C TRP A 780 12.74 -50.20 -4.11
N GLY A 781 11.73 -50.04 -3.24
CA GLY A 781 11.05 -51.17 -2.58
C GLY A 781 10.40 -52.15 -3.55
N LEU A 782 9.81 -51.66 -4.65
CA LEU A 782 9.20 -52.51 -5.68
C LEU A 782 10.27 -53.30 -6.46
N TYR A 783 11.38 -52.65 -6.81
CA TYR A 783 12.52 -53.30 -7.46
C TYR A 783 13.19 -54.34 -6.55
N LEU A 784 13.25 -54.07 -5.24
CA LEU A 784 13.76 -55.01 -4.25
C LEU A 784 12.91 -56.28 -4.16
N VAL A 785 11.58 -56.15 -4.09
CA VAL A 785 10.66 -57.30 -4.04
C VAL A 785 10.79 -58.16 -5.30
N CYS A 786 10.82 -57.53 -6.48
CA CYS A 786 11.01 -58.24 -7.75
C CYS A 786 12.38 -58.93 -7.82
N GLY A 787 13.45 -58.23 -7.45
CA GLY A 787 14.81 -58.80 -7.42
C GLY A 787 14.94 -59.97 -6.46
N LEU A 788 14.36 -59.87 -5.27
CA LEU A 788 14.36 -60.95 -4.28
C LEU A 788 13.55 -62.16 -4.75
N ALA A 789 12.38 -61.95 -5.38
CA ALA A 789 11.59 -63.04 -5.95
C ALA A 789 12.34 -63.78 -7.06
N CYS A 790 12.98 -63.05 -7.98
CA CYS A 790 13.84 -63.61 -9.02
C CYS A 790 15.02 -64.39 -8.43
N PHE A 791 15.69 -63.82 -7.42
CA PHE A 791 16.81 -64.48 -6.75
C PHE A 791 16.38 -65.76 -6.03
N LEU A 792 15.28 -65.73 -5.28
CA LEU A 792 14.75 -66.90 -4.59
C LEU A 792 14.29 -67.98 -5.58
N ALA A 793 13.63 -67.60 -6.67
CA ALA A 793 13.23 -68.54 -7.72
C ALA A 793 14.45 -69.22 -8.37
N LEU A 794 15.47 -68.43 -8.74
CA LEU A 794 16.72 -68.95 -9.28
C LEU A 794 17.50 -69.79 -8.27
N LEU A 795 17.51 -69.40 -7.00
CA LEU A 795 18.16 -70.16 -5.93
C LEU A 795 17.45 -71.49 -5.69
N ILE A 796 16.13 -71.50 -5.62
CA ILE A 796 15.33 -72.72 -5.47
C ILE A 796 15.54 -73.62 -6.70
N TYR A 797 15.49 -73.07 -7.91
CA TYR A 797 15.78 -73.80 -9.14
C TYR A 797 17.20 -74.37 -9.12
N LEU A 798 18.20 -73.57 -8.76
CA LEU A 798 19.60 -74.01 -8.64
C LEU A 798 19.74 -75.12 -7.59
N ILE A 799 19.11 -75.00 -6.42
CA ILE A 799 19.13 -76.04 -5.39
C ILE A 799 18.43 -77.32 -5.89
N GLN A 800 17.30 -77.20 -6.60
CA GLN A 800 16.61 -78.34 -7.20
C GLN A 800 17.48 -79.02 -8.25
N THR A 801 18.09 -78.26 -9.14
CA THR A 801 18.97 -78.76 -10.20
C THR A 801 20.26 -79.36 -9.63
N LEU A 802 20.85 -78.76 -8.59
CA LEU A 802 22.00 -79.32 -7.87
C LEU A 802 21.63 -80.60 -7.10
N ARG A 803 20.45 -80.67 -6.49
CA ARG A 803 19.95 -81.91 -5.86
C ARG A 803 19.69 -82.99 -6.89
N GLN A 804 19.13 -82.63 -8.05
CA GLN A 804 18.90 -83.57 -9.14
C GLN A 804 20.22 -84.03 -9.77
N TYR A 805 21.18 -83.14 -9.95
CA TYR A 805 22.54 -83.44 -10.41
C TYR A 805 23.25 -84.36 -9.40
N LYS A 806 23.26 -84.05 -8.11
CA LYS A 806 23.85 -84.93 -7.07
C LYS A 806 23.16 -86.31 -6.99
N LYS A 807 21.86 -86.38 -7.28
CA LYS A 807 21.10 -87.64 -7.27
C LYS A 807 21.28 -88.47 -8.55
N HIS A 808 21.66 -87.86 -9.67
CA HIS A 808 21.73 -88.52 -10.99
C HIS A 808 23.13 -88.54 -11.63
N SER A 809 24.10 -87.78 -11.11
CA SER A 809 25.51 -87.90 -11.45
C SER A 809 26.02 -89.26 -10.97
N PRO A 810 26.63 -90.06 -11.85
CA PRO A 810 27.27 -91.29 -11.44
C PRO A 810 28.50 -90.96 -10.58
N ASP A 811 28.68 -91.69 -9.48
CA ASP A 811 30.00 -91.88 -8.88
C ASP A 811 30.83 -92.68 -9.90
N GLU A 812 31.55 -92.00 -10.78
CA GLU A 812 32.66 -92.62 -11.50
C GLU A 812 33.92 -92.53 -10.63
N VAL A 813 34.44 -93.72 -10.38
CA VAL A 813 35.60 -94.14 -9.60
C VAL A 813 36.88 -93.36 -9.92
N GLU A 814 37.72 -93.21 -8.90
CA GLU A 814 39.10 -92.67 -8.91
C GLU A 814 39.94 -93.08 -10.14
N SER A 815 40.61 -92.11 -10.77
CA SER A 815 42.07 -92.00 -10.65
C SER A 815 42.64 -90.78 -11.41
N THR A 816 43.49 -90.03 -10.69
CA THR A 816 44.63 -89.22 -11.12
C THR A 816 44.42 -88.00 -12.04
N GLY A 817 44.80 -86.83 -11.50
CA GLY A 817 45.34 -85.70 -12.27
C GLY A 817 44.51 -84.43 -12.15
N GLN A 818 45.06 -83.43 -11.45
CA GLN A 818 44.59 -82.04 -11.27
C GLN A 818 43.64 -81.52 -12.37
N GLY A 819 42.34 -81.80 -12.20
CA GLY A 819 41.28 -81.36 -13.08
C GLY A 819 40.60 -80.11 -12.52
N SER A 820 41.04 -78.96 -13.03
CA SER A 820 40.46 -77.62 -12.90
C SER A 820 38.92 -77.65 -12.75
N GLY A 821 38.37 -76.86 -11.81
CA GLY A 821 36.92 -76.74 -11.56
C GLY A 821 36.07 -76.44 -12.82
N SER A 822 36.71 -76.07 -13.93
CA SER A 822 36.18 -76.00 -15.29
C SER A 822 35.49 -77.28 -15.79
N SER A 823 35.99 -78.50 -15.48
CA SER A 823 35.41 -79.74 -16.01
C SER A 823 34.05 -80.07 -15.38
N ARG A 824 33.93 -79.93 -14.05
CA ARG A 824 32.68 -80.13 -13.31
C ARG A 824 31.62 -79.09 -13.66
N LEU A 825 32.02 -77.85 -13.95
CA LEU A 825 31.10 -76.78 -14.34
C LEU A 825 30.50 -77.05 -15.73
N ARG A 826 31.29 -77.57 -16.68
CA ARG A 826 30.80 -77.95 -18.02
C ARG A 826 29.74 -79.06 -17.96
N THR A 827 29.97 -80.10 -17.15
CA THR A 827 29.02 -81.22 -16.99
C THR A 827 27.72 -80.79 -16.28
N PHE A 828 27.80 -79.81 -15.38
CA PHE A 828 26.61 -79.23 -14.75
C PHE A 828 25.81 -78.34 -15.72
N LEU A 829 26.48 -77.51 -16.51
CA LEU A 829 25.83 -76.64 -17.49
C LEU A 829 25.14 -77.44 -18.60
N SER A 830 25.72 -78.55 -19.07
CA SER A 830 25.04 -79.44 -20.04
C SER A 830 23.81 -80.13 -19.44
N PHE A 831 23.79 -80.42 -18.14
CA PHE A 831 22.62 -80.95 -17.44
C PHE A 831 21.51 -79.92 -17.29
N VAL A 832 21.84 -78.64 -17.07
CA VAL A 832 20.87 -77.53 -17.00
C VAL A 832 20.17 -77.29 -18.36
N ASP A 833 20.88 -77.52 -19.46
CA ASP A 833 20.35 -77.34 -20.83
C ASP A 833 19.49 -78.53 -21.30
N GLU A 834 19.55 -79.68 -20.61
CA GLU A 834 18.75 -80.86 -20.92
C GLU A 834 17.30 -80.70 -20.42
N LYS A 835 16.30 -80.94 -21.29
CA LYS A 835 14.88 -80.77 -20.93
C LYS A 835 14.49 -81.66 -19.74
N GLU A 836 13.75 -81.10 -18.78
CA GLU A 836 13.31 -81.79 -17.56
C GLU A 836 12.52 -83.10 -17.83
N GLU A 837 11.78 -83.16 -18.95
CA GLU A 837 11.07 -84.38 -19.39
C GLU A 837 12.02 -85.54 -19.69
N ILE A 838 13.19 -85.26 -20.25
CA ILE A 838 14.21 -86.26 -20.61
C ILE A 838 14.86 -86.81 -19.32
N VAL A 839 15.12 -85.93 -18.35
CA VAL A 839 15.67 -86.28 -17.03
C VAL A 839 14.65 -87.11 -16.21
N LYS A 840 13.37 -86.70 -16.20
CA LYS A 840 12.28 -87.46 -15.54
C LYS A 840 12.06 -88.83 -16.19
N ASN A 841 12.13 -88.91 -17.52
CA ASN A 841 12.01 -90.19 -18.24
C ASN A 841 13.20 -91.12 -17.94
N ARG A 842 14.45 -90.62 -17.84
CA ARG A 842 15.59 -91.40 -17.35
C ARG A 842 15.40 -91.87 -15.91
N SER A 843 14.85 -91.02 -15.04
CA SER A 843 14.58 -91.36 -13.64
C SER A 843 13.52 -92.46 -13.51
N LYS A 844 12.41 -92.35 -14.25
CA LYS A 844 11.37 -93.39 -14.33
C LYS A 844 11.94 -94.70 -14.88
N ARG A 845 12.78 -94.64 -15.92
CA ARG A 845 13.45 -95.82 -16.50
C ARG A 845 14.38 -96.50 -15.49
N ARG A 846 15.19 -95.74 -14.75
CA ARG A 846 16.06 -96.24 -13.66
C ARG A 846 15.28 -96.78 -12.46
N GLN A 847 14.12 -96.21 -12.13
CA GLN A 847 13.24 -96.70 -11.06
C GLN A 847 12.56 -98.02 -11.47
N MET A 848 12.16 -98.14 -12.74
CA MET A 848 11.65 -99.38 -13.32
C MET A 848 12.74 -100.45 -13.39
N GLU A 849 13.98 -100.08 -13.72
CA GLU A 849 15.17 -100.96 -13.66
C GLU A 849 15.48 -101.40 -12.22
N ARG A 850 15.38 -100.55 -11.19
CA ARG A 850 15.54 -100.97 -9.78
C ARG A 850 14.44 -101.92 -9.30
N ILE A 851 13.19 -101.70 -9.72
CA ILE A 851 12.08 -102.62 -9.42
C ILE A 851 12.30 -103.96 -10.14
N SER A 852 12.85 -103.94 -11.36
CA SER A 852 13.28 -105.13 -12.09
C SER A 852 14.43 -105.85 -11.37
N TYR A 853 15.45 -105.13 -10.88
CA TYR A 853 16.60 -105.71 -10.16
C TYR A 853 16.23 -106.29 -8.78
N ARG A 854 15.21 -105.72 -8.11
CA ARG A 854 14.67 -106.29 -6.86
C ARG A 854 13.82 -107.53 -7.13
N SER A 855 13.31 -107.68 -8.36
CA SER A 855 12.55 -108.87 -8.80
C SER A 855 13.47 -109.99 -9.33
N THR A 856 14.70 -109.68 -9.75
CA THR A 856 15.72 -110.67 -10.19
C THR A 856 16.73 -111.07 -9.11
N SER A 857 16.69 -110.47 -7.91
CA SER A 857 17.49 -110.91 -6.75
C SER A 857 16.76 -111.90 -5.81
N GLU A 858 15.54 -112.33 -6.15
CA GLU A 858 14.70 -113.24 -5.34
C GLU A 858 14.34 -114.55 -6.06
N VAL A 859 15.04 -114.91 -7.14
CA VAL A 859 14.88 -116.20 -7.83
C VAL A 859 16.26 -116.85 -7.99
N GLY A 860 16.74 -117.47 -6.90
CA GLY A 860 18.05 -118.12 -6.89
C GLY A 860 18.46 -118.75 -5.56
N SER A 861 17.54 -119.36 -4.81
CA SER A 861 17.89 -120.49 -3.92
C SER A 861 16.64 -121.23 -3.40
N THR A 862 16.31 -122.28 -4.15
CA THR A 862 16.07 -123.65 -3.64
C THR A 862 14.89 -123.91 -2.70
N ILE A 863 13.82 -124.49 -3.27
CA ILE A 863 12.90 -125.40 -2.58
C ILE A 863 13.56 -126.79 -2.53
N VAL A 864 13.73 -127.35 -1.33
CA VAL A 864 13.76 -128.80 -1.09
C VAL A 864 12.83 -129.15 0.08
N SER A 865 11.85 -129.99 -0.25
CA SER A 865 11.17 -131.01 0.57
C SER A 865 10.03 -130.62 1.53
N ASN A 866 8.79 -130.89 1.07
CA ASN A 866 7.78 -131.76 1.69
C ASN A 866 7.79 -131.93 3.22
N LYS A 867 6.69 -131.59 3.92
CA LYS A 867 5.49 -132.45 4.16
C LYS A 867 4.60 -131.89 5.28
N ASP A 868 3.28 -132.05 5.08
CA ASP A 868 2.19 -132.31 6.04
C ASP A 868 1.91 -131.31 7.19
N PHE A 869 0.75 -130.65 7.17
CA PHE A 869 -0.43 -131.11 7.93
C PHE A 869 -1.72 -130.34 7.57
N SER A 870 -2.77 -131.14 7.43
CA SER A 870 -4.22 -130.92 7.27
C SER A 870 -4.91 -129.63 7.80
N GLN A 871 -5.75 -129.08 6.91
CA GLN A 871 -7.13 -128.55 7.06
C GLN A 871 -8.02 -129.15 8.21
N PRO A 872 -9.28 -128.68 8.45
CA PRO A 872 -10.01 -127.49 7.95
C PRO A 872 -10.94 -126.80 9.00
N SER A 873 -11.81 -125.89 8.50
CA SER A 873 -13.07 -125.37 9.07
C SER A 873 -12.94 -124.06 9.87
N SER A 874 -13.86 -123.09 9.85
CA SER A 874 -15.12 -122.84 9.13
C SER A 874 -15.60 -121.44 9.56
N ASN A 875 -16.13 -120.66 8.61
CA ASN A 875 -17.25 -119.69 8.73
C ASN A 875 -17.41 -118.73 9.93
N ARG A 876 -17.57 -117.44 9.54
CA ARG A 876 -18.74 -116.55 9.82
C ARG A 876 -18.84 -116.01 11.26
N ILE A 877 -19.03 -114.70 11.47
CA ILE A 877 -20.31 -113.94 11.55
C ILE A 877 -19.85 -112.47 11.77
N ASP A 878 -20.24 -111.48 10.93
CA ASP A 878 -21.42 -110.58 11.06
C ASP A 878 -21.63 -110.08 12.52
N SER A 879 -22.09 -108.89 12.89
CA SER A 879 -22.87 -107.78 12.35
C SER A 879 -22.77 -106.68 13.44
N GLU A 880 -22.97 -105.39 13.18
CA GLU A 880 -24.26 -104.64 13.24
C GLU A 880 -23.85 -103.15 13.31
N VAL A 881 -24.55 -102.14 12.79
CA VAL A 881 -25.65 -101.93 11.83
C VAL A 881 -25.41 -100.52 11.29
#